data_AF-A0A399J835-F1
#
_entry.id   AF-A0A399J835-F1
#
_cell.length_a   1.000
_cell.length_b   1.000
_cell.length_c   1.000
_cell.angle_alpha   90.00
_cell.angle_beta   90.00
_cell.angle_gamma   90.00
#
_symmetry.space_group_name_H-M   'P 1'
#
loop_
_entity.id
_entity.type
_entity.pdbx_description
1 polymer ?
#
loop_
_entity_poly.entity_id
_entity_poly.type
_entity_poly.pdbx_seq_one_letter_code
_entity_poly.pdbx_strand_id
1 'polypeptide(L)'
;MPPLDFGLKRPAVDEALAARVAQVQFGLDATATELGSNQDRNFLLAVGGANAGVLKIDNAVFEEEELDAQCRAAEALAAAGIPAARFLPGADGERLQRIEDADGVPHFARLMEYLPGGSLVDAGYLSKAALASVGDLAGRVDVALAPLAGPGLRRELQWDLRRGIDVVRRLAGAVPDDGRRQAVLDAAEGAWKAIEAQAPGLPTQPIHGDLTDDNVIGAPGPDGRPLAHAVIDLGDLAIGWRVAEIAVSVSSLLHHRPDDPLACLEAVSAYLEHLRLDEPELRALWPLVVLRAAVLIASGWEQTRLEGDNVYAAERMDGEWEIFAAATSVPLAVGTAAVLGRAGVAPSAPAAGGALYAHAPRFTVLDLGIESEELPDGAWLRPGAAQGLIEARLGPGSADAVYVHALAPRLDLTPVDSATGGASVPLGATVVHSTPRELLAPGPGIVAAPARPATPEDPTAEGKRAPEPQELLLHLDSGDRLLLRGVVRPVRPGAVSAGTVLGHAPSGSAVTVFRLGPAAPEDPARIPDAVRPAEAGAWRRLILDPAPWCGVEPLPEGRSPSEEYAARLAVQSSAQEKYYEEPMQMERGWRHHLVDTDGRSYVDLVNNVAGLGHSHPGVRDAASRQLGLLNTNSRFLYRELGEYAQRLADLAPEGLDTVLFVNSGSEAVDLALKLARAASGRPEVAALREAYHGWTAGADAVTTSAYDSPHALESLPGWVKVLDVPHPLRGAYTGDDAGARYAADAAAALAGWADTGTPVGAFICESVLGNAGGVLLPEDYLAGVYEAVRAQGGLCIADEVQVGFGRMGSHFWGFELQGVTPDLITIAKPMGNGFPIGAVITRREIAEALGREGMFFSSAGGSPLSCAVGQAVLDAMEAEDLQGNAQRVGERLRAGLQGLVAKHRLASMVHGAGLYLGLELVRDERTLEPAAAETAAICERLRELGVIVQPTSERQNVLKIKPPLCLDEASADFAVAQIDRVLSEGW
;
A
#
# COMPACT_ATOMS: atom_id res chain seq x y z
N MET A 1 44.97 22.44 -3.09
CA MET A 1 44.27 21.81 -1.95
C MET A 1 45.25 20.87 -1.25
N PRO A 2 45.31 20.86 0.09
CA PRO A 2 45.95 19.75 0.80
C PRO A 2 45.22 18.44 0.44
N PRO A 3 45.93 17.29 0.43
CA PRO A 3 45.31 16.01 0.09
C PRO A 3 44.29 15.62 1.18
N LEU A 4 43.03 15.38 0.80
CA LEU A 4 42.12 14.55 1.61
C LEU A 4 42.81 13.17 1.75
N ASP A 5 43.08 12.76 2.99
CA ASP A 5 43.64 11.46 3.32
C ASP A 5 42.49 10.46 3.43
N PHE A 6 42.46 9.50 2.51
CA PHE A 6 41.39 8.51 2.38
C PHE A 6 41.79 7.14 2.96
N GLY A 7 43.01 7.00 3.51
CA GLY A 7 43.60 5.73 3.95
C GLY A 7 43.89 5.66 5.44
N LEU A 8 42.93 5.99 6.30
CA LEU A 8 43.10 5.92 7.75
C LEU A 8 43.08 4.45 8.23
N LYS A 9 44.20 3.97 8.78
CA LYS A 9 44.29 2.64 9.40
C LYS A 9 43.56 2.64 10.75
N ARG A 10 42.73 1.62 11.02
CA ARG A 10 42.03 1.43 12.30
C ARG A 10 43.01 1.21 13.48
N PRO A 11 42.67 1.64 14.71
CA PRO A 11 43.49 1.38 15.89
C PRO A 11 43.78 -0.11 16.12
N ALA A 12 45.02 -0.45 16.48
CA ALA A 12 45.44 -1.83 16.74
C ALA A 12 45.03 -2.29 18.15
N VAL A 13 43.73 -2.32 18.44
CA VAL A 13 43.16 -2.71 19.74
C VAL A 13 42.34 -4.00 19.59
N ASP A 14 42.68 -5.05 20.33
CA ASP A 14 41.86 -6.27 20.40
C ASP A 14 40.86 -6.23 21.57
N GLU A 15 39.93 -7.19 21.62
CA GLU A 15 38.92 -7.28 22.68
C GLU A 15 39.54 -7.37 24.08
N ALA A 16 40.70 -8.01 24.21
CA ALA A 16 41.40 -8.12 25.49
C ALA A 16 41.96 -6.78 25.96
N LEU A 17 42.56 -6.00 25.05
CA LEU A 17 43.01 -4.65 25.34
C LEU A 17 41.83 -3.70 25.60
N ALA A 18 40.74 -3.81 24.85
CA ALA A 18 39.51 -3.04 25.06
C ALA A 18 38.91 -3.29 26.46
N ALA A 19 38.82 -4.56 26.89
CA ALA A 19 38.36 -4.91 28.24
C ALA A 19 39.29 -4.34 29.34
N ARG A 20 40.62 -4.36 29.12
CA ARG A 20 41.57 -3.70 30.03
C ARG A 20 41.37 -2.19 30.07
N VAL A 21 41.15 -1.54 28.93
CA VAL A 21 40.88 -0.10 28.87
C VAL A 21 39.60 0.24 29.64
N ALA A 22 38.54 -0.54 29.47
CA ALA A 22 37.30 -0.40 30.24
C ALA A 22 37.53 -0.49 31.75
N GLN A 23 38.34 -1.47 32.20
CA GLN A 23 38.64 -1.66 33.61
C GLN A 23 39.52 -0.54 34.18
N VAL A 24 40.60 -0.16 33.49
CA VAL A 24 41.58 0.81 33.99
C VAL A 24 41.07 2.24 33.89
N GLN A 25 40.54 2.64 32.74
CA GLN A 25 40.16 4.03 32.48
C GLN A 25 38.73 4.35 32.91
N PHE A 26 37.82 3.38 32.92
CA PHE A 26 36.41 3.59 33.23
C PHE A 26 35.92 2.81 34.46
N GLY A 27 36.78 2.01 35.10
CA GLY A 27 36.41 1.23 36.29
C GLY A 27 35.39 0.12 36.02
N LEU A 28 35.23 -0.30 34.76
CA LEU A 28 34.25 -1.31 34.35
C LEU A 28 34.92 -2.67 34.14
N ASP A 29 34.57 -3.65 34.99
CA ASP A 29 34.94 -5.04 34.79
C ASP A 29 33.97 -5.70 33.78
N ALA A 30 34.27 -5.54 32.50
CA ALA A 30 33.40 -5.90 31.39
C ALA A 30 34.09 -6.82 30.38
N THR A 31 33.31 -7.66 29.70
CA THR A 31 33.74 -8.31 28.45
C THR A 31 33.52 -7.36 27.29
N ALA A 32 34.47 -7.31 26.35
CA ALA A 32 34.36 -6.49 25.15
C ALA A 32 34.11 -7.36 23.91
N THR A 33 33.23 -6.92 23.02
CA THR A 33 32.97 -7.55 21.72
C THR A 33 33.06 -6.50 20.62
N GLU A 34 33.87 -6.74 19.59
CA GLU A 34 34.03 -5.76 18.49
C GLU A 34 32.73 -5.62 17.67
N LEU A 35 32.31 -4.37 17.42
CA LEU A 35 31.09 -4.04 16.66
C LEU A 35 31.35 -3.71 15.18
N GLY A 36 32.63 -3.60 14.77
CA GLY A 36 33.01 -3.12 13.44
C GLY A 36 32.97 -1.59 13.32
N SER A 37 33.70 -1.05 12.35
CA SER A 37 33.87 0.38 12.08
C SER A 37 34.77 0.59 10.87
N ASN A 38 34.65 1.76 10.21
CA ASN A 38 35.48 2.13 9.05
C ASN A 38 36.84 2.73 9.45
N GLN A 39 36.87 3.66 10.42
CA GLN A 39 38.08 4.44 10.78
C GLN A 39 38.50 4.29 12.25
N ASP A 40 37.52 4.17 13.15
CA ASP A 40 37.69 3.96 14.58
C ASP A 40 37.74 2.46 14.92
N ARG A 41 37.67 2.12 16.21
CA ARG A 41 37.37 0.76 16.66
C ARG A 41 36.38 0.74 17.82
N ASN A 42 35.22 0.13 17.60
CA ASN A 42 34.09 0.15 18.53
C ASN A 42 33.93 -1.21 19.21
N PHE A 43 33.70 -1.22 20.53
CA PHE A 43 33.48 -2.43 21.32
C PHE A 43 32.23 -2.31 22.18
N LEU A 44 31.31 -3.27 22.07
CA LEU A 44 30.23 -3.44 23.03
C LEU A 44 30.80 -3.99 24.33
N LEU A 45 30.58 -3.28 25.43
CA LEU A 45 30.95 -3.72 26.76
C LEU A 45 29.76 -4.37 27.45
N ALA A 46 29.95 -5.56 28.00
CA ALA A 46 28.94 -6.26 28.80
C ALA A 46 29.45 -6.57 30.21
N VAL A 47 28.64 -6.25 31.22
CA VAL A 47 28.91 -6.54 32.64
C VAL A 47 27.88 -7.55 33.11
N GLY A 48 28.33 -8.73 33.55
CA GLY A 48 27.42 -9.80 34.00
C GLY A 48 26.43 -10.28 32.94
N GLY A 49 26.76 -10.12 31.65
CA GLY A 49 25.92 -10.50 30.51
C GLY A 49 24.92 -9.42 30.06
N ALA A 50 24.88 -8.26 30.71
CA ALA A 50 24.07 -7.12 30.28
C ALA A 50 24.94 -6.05 29.62
N ASN A 51 24.43 -5.43 28.55
CA ASN A 51 25.12 -4.36 27.83
C ASN A 51 25.28 -3.13 28.75
N ALA A 52 26.52 -2.70 28.95
CA ALA A 52 26.90 -1.64 29.88
C ALA A 52 27.28 -0.34 29.17
N GLY A 53 27.73 -0.40 27.92
CA GLY A 53 28.13 0.76 27.13
C GLY A 53 28.87 0.35 25.86
N VAL A 54 29.20 1.32 25.02
CA VAL A 54 30.06 1.12 23.84
C VAL A 54 31.37 1.86 24.07
N LEU A 55 32.50 1.14 24.06
CA LEU A 55 33.83 1.73 24.10
C LEU A 55 34.29 2.04 22.68
N LYS A 56 34.47 3.32 22.38
CA LYS A 56 34.99 3.81 21.10
C LYS A 56 36.47 4.18 21.26
N ILE A 57 37.33 3.57 20.43
CA ILE A 57 38.73 3.94 20.30
C ILE A 57 38.87 4.78 19.03
N ASP A 58 39.14 6.06 19.22
CA ASP A 58 39.19 7.04 18.14
C ASP A 58 40.49 6.93 17.36
N ASN A 59 40.41 7.15 16.05
CA ASN A 59 41.58 7.24 15.20
C ASN A 59 42.53 8.36 15.68
N ALA A 60 43.84 8.12 15.62
CA ALA A 60 44.86 9.06 16.10
C ALA A 60 44.89 10.39 15.33
N VAL A 61 44.24 10.46 14.17
CA VAL A 61 44.09 11.70 13.39
C VAL A 61 43.07 12.68 14.00
N PHE A 62 42.18 12.22 14.87
CA PHE A 62 41.16 13.07 15.48
C PHE A 62 41.72 13.89 16.63
N GLU A 63 41.63 15.21 16.50
CA GLU A 63 42.12 16.17 17.48
C GLU A 63 41.16 16.27 18.68
N GLU A 64 41.70 16.66 19.84
CA GLU A 64 40.96 16.76 21.10
C GLU A 64 39.74 17.70 20.99
N GLU A 65 39.88 18.82 20.27
CA GLU A 65 38.78 19.77 20.05
C GLU A 65 37.64 19.18 19.20
N GLU A 66 37.93 18.24 18.30
CA GLU A 66 36.91 17.56 17.49
C GLU A 66 36.11 16.59 18.36
N LEU A 67 36.80 15.80 19.19
CA LEU A 67 36.17 14.83 20.09
C LEU A 67 35.36 15.53 21.19
N ASP A 68 35.80 16.68 21.69
CA ASP A 68 35.00 17.52 22.61
C ASP A 68 33.73 18.06 21.94
N ALA A 69 33.83 18.50 20.67
CA ALA A 69 32.65 18.97 19.94
C ALA A 69 31.58 17.88 19.82
N GLN A 70 31.98 16.63 19.57
CA GLN A 70 31.08 15.47 19.57
C GLN A 70 30.44 15.23 20.96
N CYS A 71 31.21 15.35 22.04
CA CYS A 71 30.69 15.21 23.40
C CYS A 71 29.61 16.26 23.69
N ARG A 72 29.89 17.53 23.39
CA ARG A 72 28.93 18.62 23.61
C ARG A 72 27.70 18.51 22.72
N ALA A 73 27.82 17.94 21.53
CA ALA A 73 26.67 17.66 20.68
C ALA A 73 25.75 16.61 21.30
N ALA A 74 26.28 15.50 21.81
CA ALA A 74 25.49 14.50 22.54
C ALA A 74 24.76 15.11 23.75
N GLU A 75 25.42 16.01 24.49
CA GLU A 75 24.81 16.74 25.60
C GLU A 75 23.71 17.69 25.14
N ALA A 76 23.91 18.42 24.04
CA ALA A 76 22.92 19.34 23.48
C ALA A 76 21.65 18.58 23.04
N LEU A 77 21.82 17.43 22.39
CA LEU A 77 20.72 16.55 22.00
C LEU A 77 19.94 16.04 23.22
N ALA A 78 20.64 15.54 24.24
CA ALA A 78 20.01 15.09 25.46
C ALA A 78 19.28 16.23 26.20
N ALA A 79 19.85 17.44 26.22
CA ALA A 79 19.22 18.62 26.81
C ALA A 79 17.96 19.06 26.04
N ALA A 80 17.89 18.79 24.73
CA ALA A 80 16.70 18.99 23.90
C ALA A 80 15.68 17.84 24.00
N GLY A 81 15.92 16.83 24.85
CA GLY A 81 15.04 15.67 25.01
C GLY A 81 15.12 14.68 23.84
N ILE A 82 16.21 14.71 23.07
CA ILE A 82 16.50 13.75 22.00
C ILE A 82 17.40 12.66 22.59
N PRO A 83 16.96 11.40 22.65
CA PRO A 83 17.82 10.31 23.06
C PRO A 83 19.06 10.23 22.16
N ALA A 84 20.24 10.37 22.76
CA ALA A 84 21.53 10.30 22.09
C ALA A 84 22.54 9.63 23.02
N ALA A 85 23.49 8.89 22.46
CA ALA A 85 24.48 8.18 23.25
C ALA A 85 25.47 9.18 23.88
N ARG A 86 25.30 9.48 25.17
CA ARG A 86 26.17 10.41 25.89
C ARG A 86 27.50 9.75 26.23
N PHE A 87 28.55 10.55 26.27
CA PHE A 87 29.88 10.09 26.67
C PHE A 87 30.03 10.17 28.19
N LEU A 88 30.29 9.02 28.80
CA LEU A 88 30.46 8.85 30.24
C LEU A 88 31.89 9.22 30.67
N PRO A 89 32.06 9.85 31.84
CA PRO A 89 33.39 10.18 32.35
C PRO A 89 34.16 8.91 32.77
N GLY A 90 35.48 8.95 32.61
CA GLY A 90 36.40 7.96 33.15
C GLY A 90 36.60 8.11 34.66
N ALA A 91 37.47 7.26 35.22
CA ALA A 91 37.79 7.24 36.64
C ALA A 91 38.47 8.52 37.14
N ASP A 92 39.09 9.30 36.25
CA ASP A 92 39.69 10.61 36.51
C ASP A 92 38.69 11.78 36.40
N GLY A 93 37.44 11.50 35.99
CA GLY A 93 36.38 12.49 35.79
C GLY A 93 36.34 13.12 34.39
N GLU A 94 37.33 12.85 33.54
CA GLU A 94 37.40 13.35 32.17
C GLU A 94 36.72 12.39 31.18
N ARG A 95 36.17 12.91 30.08
CA ARG A 95 35.50 12.06 29.06
C ARG A 95 36.45 11.47 28.03
N LEU A 96 37.62 12.08 27.85
CA LEU A 96 38.63 11.67 26.87
C LEU A 96 39.77 10.96 27.59
N GLN A 97 39.84 9.63 27.45
CA GLN A 97 40.87 8.83 28.12
C GLN A 97 42.00 8.54 27.14
N ARG A 98 43.24 8.92 27.47
CA ARG A 98 44.40 8.64 26.62
C ARG A 98 44.82 7.18 26.78
N ILE A 99 45.02 6.48 25.67
CA ILE A 99 45.51 5.10 25.63
C ILE A 99 46.59 4.94 24.57
N GLU A 100 47.32 3.82 24.62
CA GLU A 100 48.19 3.37 23.54
C GLU A 100 47.62 2.07 22.96
N ASP A 101 47.63 1.92 21.64
CA ASP A 101 47.26 0.67 20.98
C ASP A 101 48.39 -0.38 21.06
N ALA A 102 48.18 -1.56 20.47
CA ALA A 102 49.19 -2.63 20.49
C ALA A 102 50.50 -2.27 19.76
N ASP A 103 50.46 -1.29 18.87
CA ASP A 103 51.62 -0.77 18.13
C ASP A 103 52.30 0.42 18.88
N GLY A 104 51.76 0.84 20.03
CA GLY A 104 52.26 1.97 20.83
C GLY A 104 51.84 3.34 20.30
N VAL A 105 50.83 3.40 19.43
CA VAL A 105 50.29 4.64 18.88
C VAL A 105 49.31 5.25 19.90
N PRO A 106 49.39 6.56 20.20
CA PRO A 106 48.46 7.19 21.13
C PRO A 106 47.08 7.40 20.50
N HIS A 107 46.03 7.06 21.24
CA HIS A 107 44.63 7.23 20.87
C HIS A 107 43.82 7.83 22.03
N PHE A 108 42.62 8.30 21.71
CA PHE A 108 41.59 8.57 22.70
C PHE A 108 40.61 7.39 22.78
N ALA A 109 40.22 7.06 24.00
CA ALA A 109 39.17 6.11 24.32
C ALA A 109 38.01 6.85 24.98
N ARG A 110 36.79 6.60 24.51
CA ARG A 110 35.56 7.21 25.03
C ARG A 110 34.52 6.14 25.30
N LEU A 111 33.85 6.22 26.45
CA LEU A 111 32.76 5.31 26.80
C LEU A 111 31.42 5.98 26.51
N MET A 112 30.60 5.36 25.69
CA MET A 112 29.26 5.83 25.33
C MET A 112 28.19 5.05 26.10
N GLU A 113 27.11 5.74 26.48
CA GLU A 113 25.90 5.10 26.99
C GLU A 113 25.33 4.12 25.96
N TYR A 114 24.93 2.94 26.42
CA TYR A 114 24.23 1.98 25.58
C TYR A 114 22.76 2.41 25.41
N LEU A 115 22.32 2.57 24.16
CA LEU A 115 20.92 2.83 23.84
C LEU A 115 20.23 1.51 23.45
N PRO A 116 19.13 1.13 24.10
CA PRO A 116 18.39 -0.07 23.73
C PRO A 116 17.60 0.14 22.43
N GLY A 117 17.60 -0.88 21.56
CA GLY A 117 16.88 -0.88 20.28
C GLY A 117 17.67 -1.60 19.20
N GLY A 118 17.12 -1.64 17.99
CA GLY A 118 17.79 -2.14 16.78
C GLY A 118 18.06 -0.99 15.80
N SER A 119 19.02 -1.16 14.89
CA SER A 119 19.20 -0.24 13.77
C SER A 119 18.01 -0.34 12.82
N LEU A 120 17.67 0.76 12.13
CA LEU A 120 16.64 0.74 11.10
C LEU A 120 17.16 0.17 9.77
N VAL A 121 18.48 0.07 9.59
CA VAL A 121 19.10 -0.41 8.33
C VAL A 121 18.71 -1.84 7.97
N ASP A 122 18.50 -2.69 8.99
CA ASP A 122 18.17 -4.11 8.79
C ASP A 122 16.69 -4.35 8.44
N ALA A 123 15.85 -3.31 8.51
CA ALA A 123 14.48 -3.41 8.02
C ALA A 123 14.51 -3.57 6.48
N GLY A 124 13.76 -4.51 5.92
CA GLY A 124 13.61 -4.59 4.45
C GLY A 124 12.64 -3.54 3.91
N TYR A 125 11.80 -2.98 4.78
CA TYR A 125 10.77 -2.01 4.44
C TYR A 125 10.53 -1.03 5.60
N LEU A 126 10.36 0.25 5.26
CA LEU A 126 9.90 1.29 6.18
C LEU A 126 8.58 1.89 5.71
N SER A 127 7.58 1.84 6.60
CA SER A 127 6.30 2.51 6.41
C SER A 127 6.42 4.02 6.29
N LYS A 128 5.41 4.70 5.72
CA LYS A 128 5.34 6.17 5.71
C LYS A 128 5.54 6.78 7.10
N ALA A 129 4.97 6.17 8.13
CA ALA A 129 5.13 6.61 9.52
C ALA A 129 6.60 6.47 10.00
N ALA A 130 7.26 5.36 9.65
CA ALA A 130 8.67 5.17 9.97
C ALA A 130 9.56 6.20 9.23
N LEU A 131 9.33 6.41 7.92
CA LEU A 131 10.01 7.44 7.13
C LEU A 131 9.83 8.83 7.74
N ALA A 132 8.59 9.20 8.10
CA ALA A 132 8.28 10.46 8.76
C ALA A 132 8.99 10.59 10.12
N SER A 133 9.09 9.51 10.91
CA SER A 133 9.77 9.54 12.20
C SER A 133 11.27 9.85 12.09
N VAL A 134 11.94 9.38 11.02
CA VAL A 134 13.34 9.75 10.73
C VAL A 134 13.45 11.24 10.40
N GLY A 135 12.50 11.77 9.63
CA GLY A 135 12.40 13.20 9.33
C GLY A 135 12.17 14.09 10.56
N ASP A 136 11.26 13.68 11.44
CA ASP A 136 11.02 14.33 12.74
C ASP A 136 12.31 14.39 13.57
N LEU A 137 12.99 13.25 13.68
CA LEU A 137 14.25 13.14 14.42
C LEU A 137 15.32 14.06 13.82
N ALA A 138 15.49 14.06 12.50
CA ALA A 138 16.43 14.94 11.79
C ALA A 138 16.13 16.42 12.04
N GLY A 139 14.86 16.83 11.98
CA GLY A 139 14.46 18.22 12.24
C GLY A 139 14.79 18.66 13.66
N ARG A 140 14.51 17.80 14.64
CA ARG A 140 14.82 18.07 16.07
C ARG A 140 16.32 18.12 16.32
N VAL A 141 17.10 17.22 15.71
CA VAL A 141 18.56 17.18 15.79
C VAL A 141 19.15 18.49 15.25
N ASP A 142 18.74 18.93 14.05
CA ASP A 142 19.24 20.17 13.46
C ASP A 142 18.93 21.40 14.33
N VAL A 143 17.73 21.48 14.91
CA VAL A 143 17.36 22.57 15.85
C VAL A 143 18.25 22.56 17.08
N ALA A 144 18.54 21.39 17.64
CA ALA A 144 19.34 21.24 18.85
C ALA A 144 20.84 21.52 18.63
N LEU A 145 21.37 21.20 17.45
CA LEU A 145 22.78 21.42 17.10
C LEU A 145 23.08 22.85 16.64
N ALA A 146 22.11 23.58 16.09
CA ALA A 146 22.29 24.93 15.55
C ALA A 146 23.04 25.93 16.46
N PRO A 147 22.85 25.95 17.80
CA PRO A 147 23.57 26.86 18.69
C PRO A 147 25.04 26.49 18.96
N LEU A 148 25.49 25.30 18.56
CA LEU A 148 26.85 24.85 18.85
C LEU A 148 27.88 25.69 18.09
N ALA A 149 28.98 26.02 18.77
CA ALA A 149 30.09 26.76 18.18
C ALA A 149 31.42 26.27 18.73
N GLY A 150 32.46 26.25 17.90
CA GLY A 150 33.80 25.85 18.30
C GLY A 150 34.70 25.53 17.11
N PRO A 151 36.03 25.53 17.31
CA PRO A 151 36.98 25.18 16.25
C PRO A 151 36.82 23.73 15.79
N GLY A 152 36.50 22.79 16.69
CA GLY A 152 36.29 21.37 16.38
C GLY A 152 35.11 21.06 15.46
N LEU A 153 34.29 22.05 15.09
CA LEU A 153 33.22 21.87 14.09
C LEU A 153 33.69 22.22 12.65
N ARG A 154 34.87 22.85 12.50
CA ARG A 154 35.42 23.27 11.20
C ARG A 154 36.34 22.19 10.65
N ARG A 155 35.73 21.09 10.23
CA ARG A 155 36.43 19.88 9.76
C ARG A 155 36.30 19.72 8.26
N GLU A 156 37.32 19.12 7.64
CA GLU A 156 37.31 18.75 6.23
C GLU A 156 37.02 17.25 6.08
N LEU A 157 35.75 16.88 6.03
CA LEU A 157 35.32 15.48 5.93
C LEU A 157 35.04 15.07 4.48
N GLN A 158 35.21 13.78 4.18
CA GLN A 158 34.85 13.20 2.88
C GLN A 158 33.34 13.23 2.61
N TRP A 159 32.54 13.29 3.69
CA TRP A 159 31.08 13.26 3.62
C TRP A 159 30.44 14.66 3.54
N ASP A 160 31.25 15.72 3.61
CA ASP A 160 30.77 17.08 3.44
C ASP A 160 30.29 17.32 1.99
N LEU A 161 28.97 17.40 1.81
CA LEU A 161 28.35 17.55 0.49
C LEU A 161 28.73 18.83 -0.24
N ARG A 162 29.30 19.84 0.44
CA ARG A 162 29.90 21.02 -0.21
C ARG A 162 31.09 20.66 -1.10
N ARG A 163 31.66 19.47 -0.91
CA ARG A 163 32.81 18.93 -1.64
C ARG A 163 32.49 17.61 -2.34
N GLY A 164 31.23 17.16 -2.29
CA GLY A 164 30.83 15.83 -2.76
C GLY A 164 31.25 15.54 -4.20
N ILE A 165 31.15 16.54 -5.10
CA ILE A 165 31.58 16.37 -6.50
C ILE A 165 33.08 16.11 -6.64
N ASP A 166 33.91 16.76 -5.82
CA ASP A 166 35.36 16.59 -5.85
C ASP A 166 35.74 15.20 -5.32
N VAL A 167 35.01 14.71 -4.32
CA VAL A 167 35.13 13.34 -3.81
C VAL A 167 34.81 12.33 -4.91
N VAL A 168 33.65 12.45 -5.57
CA VAL A 168 33.27 11.55 -6.67
C VAL A 168 34.30 11.59 -7.80
N ARG A 169 34.71 12.78 -8.26
CA ARG A 169 35.71 12.90 -9.35
C ARG A 169 37.04 12.24 -9.00
N ARG A 170 37.46 12.27 -7.73
CA ARG A 170 38.70 11.67 -7.28
C ARG A 170 38.60 10.16 -7.09
N LEU A 171 37.47 9.67 -6.57
CA LEU A 171 37.32 8.27 -6.14
C LEU A 171 36.58 7.38 -7.15
N ALA A 172 35.85 7.93 -8.12
CA ALA A 172 35.09 7.14 -9.10
C ALA A 172 35.94 6.12 -9.86
N GLY A 173 37.26 6.35 -9.98
CA GLY A 173 38.19 5.38 -10.57
C GLY A 173 38.27 4.03 -9.85
N ALA A 174 37.83 3.96 -8.59
CA ALA A 174 37.72 2.73 -7.81
C ALA A 174 36.52 1.85 -8.23
N VAL A 175 35.49 2.43 -8.86
CA VAL A 175 34.32 1.69 -9.33
C VAL A 175 34.73 0.80 -10.51
N PRO A 176 34.64 -0.54 -10.36
CA PRO A 176 35.27 -1.47 -11.30
C PRO A 176 34.54 -1.56 -12.64
N ASP A 177 33.21 -1.42 -12.65
CA ASP A 177 32.41 -1.46 -13.88
C ASP A 177 32.38 -0.09 -14.56
N ASP A 178 32.79 -0.04 -15.83
CA ASP A 178 32.88 1.18 -16.62
C ASP A 178 31.53 1.87 -16.81
N GLY A 179 30.44 1.10 -16.96
CA GLY A 179 29.09 1.63 -17.13
C GLY A 179 28.56 2.25 -15.84
N ARG A 180 28.71 1.54 -14.71
CA ARG A 180 28.37 2.04 -13.38
C ARG A 180 29.19 3.27 -13.02
N ARG A 181 30.49 3.26 -13.30
CA ARG A 181 31.38 4.41 -13.08
C ARG A 181 30.92 5.64 -13.86
N GLN A 182 30.59 5.47 -15.13
CA GLN A 182 30.08 6.59 -15.94
C GLN A 182 28.72 7.09 -15.42
N ALA A 183 27.82 6.20 -15.03
CA ALA A 183 26.53 6.57 -14.45
C ALA A 183 26.70 7.40 -13.16
N VAL A 184 27.61 7.00 -12.26
CA VAL A 184 27.93 7.74 -11.02
C VAL A 184 28.47 9.14 -11.34
N LEU A 185 29.41 9.23 -12.29
CA LEU A 185 29.97 10.53 -12.72
C LEU A 185 28.90 11.45 -13.33
N ASP A 186 28.08 10.92 -14.24
CA ASP A 186 27.03 11.69 -14.91
C ASP A 186 25.95 12.17 -13.93
N ALA A 187 25.57 11.32 -12.98
CA ALA A 187 24.61 11.66 -11.92
C ALA A 187 25.17 12.75 -11.00
N ALA A 188 26.42 12.59 -10.53
CA ALA A 188 27.07 13.56 -9.66
C ALA A 188 27.27 14.92 -10.34
N GLU A 189 27.68 14.94 -11.61
CA GLU A 189 27.89 16.18 -12.36
C GLU A 189 26.55 16.90 -12.62
N GLY A 190 25.51 16.14 -12.99
CA GLY A 190 24.15 16.68 -13.16
C GLY A 190 23.59 17.26 -11.86
N ALA A 191 23.76 16.55 -10.74
CA ALA A 191 23.36 17.00 -9.42
C ALA A 191 24.13 18.27 -8.99
N TRP A 192 25.46 18.26 -9.15
CA TRP A 192 26.30 19.39 -8.79
C TRP A 192 25.95 20.66 -9.56
N LYS A 193 25.68 20.56 -10.88
CA LYS A 193 25.23 21.69 -11.69
C LYS A 193 23.95 22.34 -11.13
N ALA A 194 23.02 21.52 -10.63
CA ALA A 194 21.79 22.01 -10.00
C ALA A 194 22.06 22.66 -8.62
N ILE A 195 22.96 22.08 -7.83
CA ILE A 195 23.36 22.57 -6.51
C ILE A 195 24.13 23.89 -6.61
N GLU A 196 25.09 23.99 -7.53
CA GLU A 196 25.96 25.16 -7.72
C GLU A 196 25.17 26.45 -7.93
N ALA A 197 24.04 26.36 -8.64
CA ALA A 197 23.13 27.49 -8.85
C ALA A 197 22.47 27.99 -7.56
N GLN A 198 22.31 27.14 -6.55
CA GLN A 198 21.69 27.46 -5.25
C GLN A 198 22.72 27.74 -4.15
N ALA A 199 23.94 27.20 -4.28
CA ALA A 199 24.98 27.19 -3.25
C ALA A 199 25.24 28.53 -2.54
N PRO A 200 25.26 29.70 -3.22
CA PRO A 200 25.46 31.00 -2.55
C PRO A 200 24.37 31.37 -1.54
N GLY A 201 23.16 30.80 -1.70
CA GLY A 201 22.01 31.05 -0.83
C GLY A 201 21.83 30.03 0.29
N LEU A 202 22.59 28.92 0.29
CA LEU A 202 22.39 27.83 1.25
C LEU A 202 22.96 28.19 2.64
N PRO A 203 22.14 28.23 3.71
CA PRO A 203 22.61 28.46 5.07
C PRO A 203 23.55 27.34 5.54
N THR A 204 24.55 27.69 6.36
CA THR A 204 25.43 26.72 7.02
C THR A 204 25.24 26.73 8.53
N GLN A 205 25.25 25.55 9.13
CA GLN A 205 25.18 25.37 10.59
C GLN A 205 25.92 24.09 11.00
N PRO A 206 26.15 23.85 12.30
CA PRO A 206 26.53 22.53 12.79
C PRO A 206 25.41 21.52 12.47
N ILE A 207 25.77 20.44 11.81
CA ILE A 207 24.88 19.32 11.45
C ILE A 207 25.52 18.02 11.93
N HIS A 208 24.72 16.97 12.13
CA HIS A 208 25.22 15.62 12.43
C HIS A 208 26.04 15.08 11.24
N GLY A 209 25.58 15.34 10.01
CA GLY A 209 26.31 15.05 8.77
C GLY A 209 26.27 13.58 8.33
N ASP A 210 25.68 12.70 9.13
CA ASP A 210 25.52 11.26 8.85
C ASP A 210 24.32 10.66 9.60
N LEU A 211 23.21 11.40 9.70
CA LEU A 211 21.97 10.89 10.31
C LEU A 211 21.24 9.94 9.35
N THR A 212 21.78 8.75 9.20
CA THR A 212 21.28 7.65 8.36
C THR A 212 20.50 6.63 9.18
N ASP A 213 19.78 5.74 8.50
CA ASP A 213 19.13 4.58 9.11
C ASP A 213 20.11 3.62 9.84
N ASP A 214 21.39 3.62 9.46
CA ASP A 214 22.50 2.99 10.19
C ASP A 214 22.71 3.61 11.59
N ASN A 215 22.69 4.94 11.67
CA ASN A 215 22.99 5.72 12.88
C ASN A 215 21.74 6.15 13.67
N VAL A 216 20.58 5.62 13.29
CA VAL A 216 19.31 5.81 14.00
C VAL A 216 18.89 4.49 14.63
N ILE A 217 18.65 4.55 15.94
CA ILE A 217 18.09 3.42 16.69
C ILE A 217 16.56 3.49 16.62
N GLY A 218 15.96 2.42 16.12
CA GLY A 218 14.53 2.20 16.10
C GLY A 218 14.00 1.65 17.42
N ALA A 219 12.79 2.08 17.77
CA ALA A 219 11.98 1.47 18.83
C ALA A 219 10.61 1.06 18.28
N PRO A 220 9.98 -0.01 18.79
CA PRO A 220 8.64 -0.39 18.39
C PRO A 220 7.65 0.73 18.72
N GLY A 221 6.91 1.20 17.70
CA GLY A 221 5.77 2.08 17.86
C GLY A 221 4.59 1.39 18.55
N PRO A 222 3.47 2.12 18.78
CA PRO A 222 2.27 1.57 19.41
C PRO A 222 1.68 0.35 18.70
N ASP A 223 1.96 0.22 17.41
CA ASP A 223 1.51 -0.85 16.51
C ASP A 223 2.61 -1.86 16.16
N GLY A 224 3.77 -1.77 16.82
CA GLY A 224 4.92 -2.65 16.58
C GLY A 224 5.79 -2.29 15.37
N ARG A 225 5.41 -1.30 14.54
CA ARG A 225 6.27 -0.81 13.45
C ARG A 225 7.50 -0.10 14.02
N PRO A 226 8.70 -0.25 13.45
CA PRO A 226 9.89 0.43 13.96
C PRO A 226 9.80 1.93 13.66
N LEU A 227 9.96 2.75 14.70
CA LEU A 227 10.02 4.21 14.60
C LEU A 227 11.38 4.71 15.08
N ALA A 228 11.93 5.73 14.39
CA ALA A 228 13.16 6.39 14.79
C ALA A 228 13.02 6.96 16.20
N HIS A 229 13.94 6.57 17.09
CA HIS A 229 13.86 6.90 18.50
C HIS A 229 15.09 7.66 19.01
N ALA A 230 16.28 7.21 18.62
CA ALA A 230 17.53 7.75 19.13
C ALA A 230 18.60 7.87 18.05
N VAL A 231 19.60 8.70 18.32
CA VAL A 231 20.74 8.90 17.41
C VAL A 231 22.04 8.44 18.05
N ILE A 232 22.92 7.88 17.24
CA ILE A 232 24.25 7.43 17.61
C ILE A 232 25.29 7.97 16.63
N ASP A 233 26.56 7.81 16.99
CA ASP A 233 27.73 8.17 16.20
C ASP A 233 27.78 9.63 15.67
N LEU A 234 28.28 10.53 16.51
CA LEU A 234 28.53 11.93 16.12
C LEU A 234 29.89 12.12 15.42
N GLY A 235 30.47 11.05 14.87
CA GLY A 235 31.77 11.05 14.21
C GLY A 235 31.90 12.07 13.07
N ASP A 236 30.80 12.34 12.36
CA ASP A 236 30.74 13.23 11.20
C ASP A 236 30.21 14.65 11.50
N LEU A 237 30.03 14.98 12.79
CA LEU A 237 29.62 16.30 13.24
C LEU A 237 30.56 17.38 12.68
N ALA A 238 29.98 18.32 11.91
CA ALA A 238 30.72 19.44 11.30
C ALA A 238 29.79 20.60 10.92
N ILE A 239 30.38 21.76 10.56
CA ILE A 239 29.63 22.83 9.88
C ILE A 239 29.40 22.41 8.43
N GLY A 240 28.15 22.18 8.04
CA GLY A 240 27.71 21.86 6.69
C GLY A 240 26.60 22.78 6.20
N TRP A 241 26.10 22.56 4.98
CA TRP A 241 24.81 23.15 4.58
C TRP A 241 23.69 22.55 5.43
N ARG A 242 22.81 23.37 5.98
CA ARG A 242 21.70 22.88 6.82
C ARG A 242 20.86 21.83 6.11
N VAL A 243 20.43 22.10 4.88
CA VAL A 243 19.62 21.18 4.06
C VAL A 243 20.34 19.86 3.71
N ALA A 244 21.66 19.77 3.90
CA ALA A 244 22.39 18.53 3.68
C ALA A 244 21.99 17.43 4.67
N GLU A 245 21.61 17.77 5.91
CA GLU A 245 21.22 16.78 6.93
C GLU A 245 20.02 15.95 6.45
N ILE A 246 18.92 16.61 6.12
CA ILE A 246 17.73 15.92 5.61
C ILE A 246 17.98 15.22 4.27
N ALA A 247 18.88 15.74 3.43
CA ALA A 247 19.26 15.07 2.18
C ALA A 247 20.04 13.76 2.45
N VAL A 248 20.89 13.72 3.48
CA VAL A 248 21.59 12.52 3.92
C VAL A 248 20.59 11.48 4.45
N SER A 249 19.68 11.89 5.34
CA SER A 249 18.63 10.99 5.85
C SER A 249 17.79 10.43 4.71
N VAL A 250 17.24 11.27 3.82
CA VAL A 250 16.43 10.81 2.68
C VAL A 250 17.21 9.85 1.78
N SER A 251 18.49 10.12 1.49
CA SER A 251 19.33 9.22 0.70
C SER A 251 19.44 7.83 1.35
N SER A 252 19.63 7.75 2.67
CA SER A 252 19.73 6.47 3.37
C SER A 252 18.42 5.69 3.37
N LEU A 253 17.27 6.36 3.24
CA LEU A 253 15.97 5.69 3.27
C LEU A 253 15.55 5.04 1.94
N LEU A 254 16.29 5.28 0.85
CA LEU A 254 15.86 4.92 -0.49
C LEU A 254 15.82 3.40 -0.75
N HIS A 255 16.71 2.62 -0.14
CA HIS A 255 16.72 1.16 -0.29
C HIS A 255 15.55 0.46 0.40
N HIS A 256 14.90 1.12 1.36
CA HIS A 256 13.65 0.63 1.97
C HIS A 256 12.42 0.83 1.06
N ARG A 257 12.55 1.68 0.02
CA ARG A 257 11.46 2.04 -0.92
C ARG A 257 11.97 2.08 -2.37
N PRO A 258 12.63 1.03 -2.88
CA PRO A 258 13.27 1.09 -4.21
C PRO A 258 12.23 1.23 -5.32
N ASP A 259 11.05 0.67 -5.12
CA ASP A 259 9.92 0.76 -6.03
C ASP A 259 9.24 2.14 -5.99
N ASP A 260 9.36 2.92 -4.92
CA ASP A 260 8.70 4.22 -4.75
C ASP A 260 9.60 5.23 -4.03
N PRO A 261 10.68 5.71 -4.68
CA PRO A 261 11.68 6.59 -4.07
C PRO A 261 11.09 7.91 -3.53
N LEU A 262 10.01 8.40 -4.14
CA LEU A 262 9.36 9.65 -3.72
C LEU A 262 8.61 9.50 -2.39
N ALA A 263 8.30 8.28 -1.92
CA ALA A 263 7.76 8.05 -0.59
C ALA A 263 8.73 8.47 0.51
N CYS A 264 10.04 8.43 0.29
CA CYS A 264 11.04 8.88 1.26
C CYS A 264 10.93 10.39 1.56
N LEU A 265 10.18 11.15 0.75
CA LEU A 265 9.87 12.55 1.02
C LEU A 265 8.86 12.75 2.17
N GLU A 266 8.24 11.69 2.72
CA GLU A 266 7.53 11.79 4.00
C GLU A 266 8.47 12.27 5.13
N ALA A 267 9.75 11.88 5.09
CA ALA A 267 10.77 12.41 5.99
C ALA A 267 10.94 13.93 5.84
N VAL A 268 10.89 14.44 4.60
CA VAL A 268 10.98 15.89 4.34
C VAL A 268 9.76 16.62 4.89
N SER A 269 8.55 16.07 4.70
CA SER A 269 7.32 16.64 5.26
C SER A 269 7.40 16.77 6.78
N ALA A 270 7.84 15.72 7.50
CA ALA A 270 8.01 15.77 8.95
C ALA A 270 9.13 16.72 9.40
N TYR A 271 10.26 16.75 8.68
CA TYR A 271 11.36 17.67 8.96
C TYR A 271 10.91 19.15 8.89
N LEU A 272 10.06 19.48 7.91
CA LEU A 272 9.55 20.84 7.70
C LEU A 272 8.61 21.34 8.81
N GLU A 273 8.13 20.46 9.69
CA GLU A 273 7.36 20.85 10.88
C GLU A 273 8.23 21.55 11.95
N HIS A 274 9.54 21.28 11.94
CA HIS A 274 10.51 21.85 12.88
C HIS A 274 11.25 23.05 12.30
N LEU A 275 11.56 23.01 11.01
CA LEU A 275 12.41 23.99 10.33
C LEU A 275 11.81 24.40 8.99
N ARG A 276 11.78 25.70 8.74
CA ARG A 276 11.40 26.22 7.42
C ARG A 276 12.63 26.31 6.51
N LEU A 277 12.63 25.52 5.44
CA LEU A 277 13.58 25.65 4.34
C LEU A 277 13.14 26.76 3.38
N ASP A 278 14.10 27.54 2.90
CA ASP A 278 13.85 28.52 1.83
C ASP A 278 13.89 27.87 0.44
N GLU A 279 13.54 28.64 -0.59
CA GLU A 279 13.45 28.11 -1.95
C GLU A 279 14.79 27.58 -2.49
N PRO A 280 15.95 28.26 -2.31
CA PRO A 280 17.26 27.68 -2.62
C PRO A 280 17.52 26.33 -1.96
N GLU A 281 17.23 26.19 -0.67
CA GLU A 281 17.38 24.92 0.06
C GLU A 281 16.47 23.83 -0.54
N LEU A 282 15.19 24.12 -0.73
CA LEU A 282 14.22 23.16 -1.31
C LEU A 282 14.63 22.72 -2.72
N ARG A 283 15.19 23.63 -3.53
CA ARG A 283 15.68 23.31 -4.87
C ARG A 283 16.94 22.45 -4.86
N ALA A 284 17.80 22.61 -3.85
CA ALA A 284 19.02 21.84 -3.69
C ALA A 284 18.81 20.46 -3.08
N LEU A 285 17.71 20.22 -2.36
CA LEU A 285 17.50 18.99 -1.56
C LEU A 285 17.60 17.69 -2.39
N TRP A 286 16.77 17.49 -3.42
CA TRP A 286 16.85 16.25 -4.22
C TRP A 286 18.18 16.11 -4.99
N PRO A 287 18.75 17.16 -5.60
CA PRO A 287 20.12 17.11 -6.09
C PRO A 287 21.16 16.67 -5.05
N LEU A 288 21.04 17.13 -3.80
CA LEU A 288 21.93 16.70 -2.71
C LEU A 288 21.73 15.21 -2.36
N VAL A 289 20.50 14.69 -2.41
CA VAL A 289 20.22 13.24 -2.26
C VAL A 289 20.97 12.44 -3.33
N VAL A 290 20.86 12.84 -4.60
CA VAL A 290 21.56 12.17 -5.71
C VAL A 290 23.08 12.27 -5.56
N LEU A 291 23.60 13.44 -5.15
CA LEU A 291 25.03 13.62 -4.92
C LEU A 291 25.52 12.75 -3.76
N ARG A 292 24.75 12.64 -2.66
CA ARG A 292 25.08 11.77 -1.52
C ARG A 292 25.18 10.32 -1.97
N ALA A 293 24.20 9.83 -2.73
CA ALA A 293 24.23 8.47 -3.26
C ALA A 293 25.45 8.20 -4.16
N ALA A 294 25.86 9.17 -5.00
CA ALA A 294 27.07 9.05 -5.81
C ALA A 294 28.36 9.03 -4.95
N VAL A 295 28.41 9.82 -3.87
CA VAL A 295 29.52 9.84 -2.91
C VAL A 295 29.62 8.49 -2.18
N LEU A 296 28.51 7.88 -1.77
CA LEU A 296 28.48 6.56 -1.14
C LEU A 296 29.18 5.52 -2.04
N ILE A 297 28.72 5.38 -3.29
CA ILE A 297 29.32 4.44 -4.25
C ILE A 297 30.81 4.71 -4.47
N ALA A 298 31.20 5.96 -4.73
CA ALA A 298 32.60 6.27 -5.03
C ALA A 298 33.51 6.01 -3.81
N SER A 299 33.05 6.31 -2.60
CA SER A 299 33.82 6.09 -1.37
C SER A 299 33.86 4.62 -0.97
N GLY A 300 32.72 3.91 -1.02
CA GLY A 300 32.62 2.50 -0.66
C GLY A 300 33.56 1.62 -1.48
N TRP A 301 33.60 1.79 -2.81
CA TRP A 301 34.51 1.02 -3.67
C TRP A 301 35.99 1.33 -3.45
N GLU A 302 36.34 2.58 -3.12
CA GLU A 302 37.72 2.92 -2.77
C GLU A 302 38.13 2.24 -1.45
N GLN A 303 37.24 2.15 -0.47
CA GLN A 303 37.50 1.45 0.79
C GLN A 303 37.71 -0.05 0.57
N THR A 304 36.87 -0.71 -0.23
CA THR A 304 37.07 -2.12 -0.61
C THR A 304 38.43 -2.34 -1.30
N ARG A 305 38.89 -1.37 -2.11
CA ARG A 305 40.19 -1.44 -2.80
C ARG A 305 41.37 -1.30 -1.84
N LEU A 306 41.24 -0.51 -0.78
CA LEU A 306 42.28 -0.28 0.22
C LEU A 306 42.40 -1.43 1.23
N GLU A 307 41.29 -2.09 1.56
CA GLU A 307 41.24 -3.18 2.53
C GLU A 307 40.59 -4.44 1.92
N GLY A 308 41.35 -5.22 1.17
CA GLY A 308 40.85 -6.43 0.49
C GLY A 308 40.29 -7.55 1.39
N ASP A 309 40.45 -7.43 2.71
CA ASP A 309 39.93 -8.37 3.73
C ASP A 309 38.74 -7.79 4.54
N ASN A 310 38.22 -6.60 4.20
CA ASN A 310 37.11 -5.97 4.92
C ASN A 310 35.74 -6.46 4.42
N VAL A 311 35.29 -7.60 4.98
CA VAL A 311 33.99 -8.23 4.68
C VAL A 311 32.82 -7.26 4.88
N TYR A 312 32.90 -6.38 5.89
CA TYR A 312 31.87 -5.38 6.20
C TYR A 312 31.65 -4.36 5.07
N ALA A 313 32.72 -3.88 4.44
CA ALA A 313 32.63 -2.95 3.31
C ALA A 313 32.13 -3.64 2.02
N ALA A 314 32.39 -4.94 1.85
CA ALA A 314 31.97 -5.69 0.67
C ALA A 314 30.47 -6.06 0.69
N GLU A 315 29.91 -6.38 1.87
CA GLU A 315 28.49 -6.76 2.03
C GLU A 315 27.52 -5.59 1.86
N ARG A 316 27.96 -4.34 2.09
CA ARG A 316 27.13 -3.12 1.97
C ARG A 316 26.95 -2.60 0.54
N MET A 317 27.79 -3.05 -0.39
CA MET A 317 27.88 -2.46 -1.72
C MET A 317 26.61 -2.63 -2.56
N ASP A 318 25.88 -3.73 -2.36
CA ASP A 318 24.62 -3.98 -3.05
C ASP A 318 23.54 -3.00 -2.57
N GLY A 319 23.44 -2.76 -1.26
CA GLY A 319 22.50 -1.77 -0.69
C GLY A 319 22.82 -0.33 -1.09
N GLU A 320 24.09 0.06 -1.12
CA GLU A 320 24.49 1.39 -1.62
C GLU A 320 24.14 1.56 -3.11
N TRP A 321 24.24 0.50 -3.90
CA TRP A 321 23.83 0.50 -5.30
C TRP A 321 22.32 0.64 -5.46
N GLU A 322 21.52 0.01 -4.60
CA GLU A 322 20.06 0.20 -4.56
C GLU A 322 19.68 1.64 -4.22
N ILE A 323 20.34 2.26 -3.24
CA ILE A 323 20.19 3.69 -2.94
C ILE A 323 20.47 4.55 -4.18
N PHE A 324 21.60 4.30 -4.86
CA PHE A 324 21.97 5.04 -6.07
C PHE A 324 20.99 4.84 -7.22
N ALA A 325 20.55 3.60 -7.45
CA ALA A 325 19.58 3.27 -8.48
C ALA A 325 18.22 3.94 -8.21
N ALA A 326 17.74 3.88 -6.97
CA ALA A 326 16.50 4.54 -6.55
C ALA A 326 16.59 6.07 -6.70
N ALA A 327 17.68 6.70 -6.23
CA ALA A 327 17.89 8.14 -6.34
C ALA A 327 17.90 8.63 -7.80
N THR A 328 18.54 7.87 -8.69
CA THR A 328 18.71 8.22 -10.10
C THR A 328 17.57 7.78 -11.01
N SER A 329 16.69 6.89 -10.53
CA SER A 329 15.44 6.54 -11.23
C SER A 329 14.48 7.73 -11.38
N VAL A 330 14.57 8.71 -10.46
CA VAL A 330 13.80 9.95 -10.51
C VAL A 330 14.64 11.05 -11.14
N PRO A 331 14.22 11.66 -12.26
CA PRO A 331 14.92 12.80 -12.83
C PRO A 331 15.04 13.95 -11.83
N LEU A 332 16.19 14.63 -11.79
CA LEU A 332 16.46 15.74 -10.85
C LEU A 332 15.34 16.77 -10.79
N ALA A 333 14.82 17.20 -11.96
CA ALA A 333 13.70 18.14 -12.04
C ALA A 333 12.42 17.62 -11.37
N VAL A 334 12.14 16.33 -11.50
CA VAL A 334 10.95 15.67 -10.92
C VAL A 334 11.10 15.58 -9.41
N GLY A 335 12.26 15.12 -8.91
CA GLY A 335 12.52 15.06 -7.48
C GLY A 335 12.48 16.44 -6.81
N THR A 336 13.08 17.46 -7.45
CA THR A 336 12.95 18.86 -6.98
C THR A 336 11.49 19.34 -7.01
N ALA A 337 10.72 19.02 -8.05
CA ALA A 337 9.31 19.38 -8.12
C ALA A 337 8.48 18.71 -7.01
N ALA A 338 8.78 17.46 -6.69
CA ALA A 338 8.17 16.73 -5.58
C ALA A 338 8.45 17.40 -4.23
N VAL A 339 9.71 17.75 -3.94
CA VAL A 339 10.11 18.49 -2.72
C VAL A 339 9.36 19.82 -2.62
N LEU A 340 9.32 20.61 -3.69
CA LEU A 340 8.59 21.88 -3.71
C LEU A 340 7.08 21.69 -3.48
N GLY A 341 6.52 20.58 -3.96
CA GLY A 341 5.13 20.21 -3.72
C GLY A 341 4.85 19.91 -2.25
N ARG A 342 5.71 19.11 -1.61
CA ARG A 342 5.63 18.80 -0.18
C ARG A 342 5.75 20.05 0.71
N ALA A 343 6.58 21.00 0.30
CA ALA A 343 6.75 22.28 1.00
C ALA A 343 5.62 23.30 0.74
N GLY A 344 4.59 22.95 -0.05
CA GLY A 344 3.46 23.83 -0.36
C GLY A 344 3.82 25.02 -1.26
N VAL A 345 4.94 24.96 -1.98
CA VAL A 345 5.31 26.01 -2.94
C VAL A 345 4.36 25.93 -4.13
N ALA A 346 3.77 27.04 -4.56
CA ALA A 346 2.88 27.06 -5.72
C ALA A 346 3.69 26.87 -7.02
N PRO A 347 3.18 26.11 -8.01
CA PRO A 347 3.79 26.08 -9.34
C PRO A 347 3.68 27.46 -10.01
N SER A 348 4.58 27.74 -10.95
CA SER A 348 4.50 28.96 -11.75
C SER A 348 3.25 28.94 -12.65
N ALA A 349 2.62 30.10 -12.83
CA ALA A 349 1.47 30.21 -13.70
C ALA A 349 1.86 29.90 -15.17
N PRO A 350 1.02 29.14 -15.91
CA PRO A 350 1.28 28.85 -17.31
C PRO A 350 1.30 30.14 -18.14
N ALA A 351 2.24 30.27 -19.07
CA ALA A 351 2.28 31.41 -19.98
C ALA A 351 1.06 31.42 -20.92
N ALA A 352 0.63 32.59 -21.38
CA ALA A 352 -0.36 32.65 -22.46
C ALA A 352 0.28 32.18 -23.79
N GLY A 353 -0.44 31.38 -24.58
CA GLY A 353 0.02 30.92 -25.88
C GLY A 353 -1.11 30.89 -26.91
N GLY A 354 -0.75 30.91 -28.19
CA GLY A 354 -1.66 30.76 -29.32
C GLY A 354 -2.04 29.31 -29.59
N ALA A 355 -2.88 29.09 -30.61
CA ALA A 355 -3.39 27.76 -30.96
C ALA A 355 -2.41 26.96 -31.84
N LEU A 356 -2.41 25.63 -31.71
CA LEU A 356 -1.71 24.71 -32.62
C LEU A 356 -2.38 24.61 -34.00
N TYR A 357 -3.59 25.14 -34.17
CA TYR A 357 -4.36 25.03 -35.40
C TYR A 357 -4.76 26.42 -35.88
N ALA A 358 -4.65 26.69 -37.19
CA ALA A 358 -5.18 27.92 -37.79
C ALA A 358 -6.70 28.03 -37.54
N HIS A 359 -7.39 26.89 -37.67
CA HIS A 359 -8.77 26.68 -37.32
C HIS A 359 -8.85 25.37 -36.56
N ALA A 360 -9.28 25.41 -35.30
CA ALA A 360 -9.42 24.22 -34.48
C ALA A 360 -10.35 23.21 -35.19
N PRO A 361 -9.95 21.94 -35.33
CA PRO A 361 -10.83 20.92 -35.88
C PRO A 361 -12.01 20.71 -34.92
N ARG A 362 -13.13 20.20 -35.44
CA ARG A 362 -14.22 19.76 -34.58
C ARG A 362 -13.80 18.48 -33.84
N PHE A 363 -13.40 18.64 -32.57
CA PHE A 363 -13.01 17.54 -31.71
C PHE A 363 -14.21 16.75 -31.19
N THR A 364 -14.01 15.45 -31.04
CA THR A 364 -14.72 14.63 -30.06
C THR A 364 -13.73 14.28 -28.95
N VAL A 365 -14.06 14.67 -27.72
CA VAL A 365 -13.28 14.26 -26.54
C VAL A 365 -13.67 12.82 -26.21
N LEU A 366 -12.67 11.96 -26.07
CA LEU A 366 -12.84 10.58 -25.66
C LEU A 366 -12.42 10.44 -24.20
N ASP A 367 -13.36 10.05 -23.35
CA ASP A 367 -13.12 9.78 -21.94
C ASP A 367 -12.61 8.35 -21.74
N LEU A 368 -11.40 8.23 -21.22
CA LEU A 368 -10.76 6.96 -20.85
C LEU A 368 -10.41 6.94 -19.35
N GLY A 369 -11.00 7.83 -18.56
CA GLY A 369 -10.82 7.90 -17.12
C GLY A 369 -11.43 6.71 -16.38
N ILE A 370 -11.24 6.69 -15.06
CA ILE A 370 -11.66 5.58 -14.19
C ILE A 370 -13.19 5.38 -14.19
N GLU A 371 -13.94 6.48 -14.28
CA GLU A 371 -15.41 6.49 -14.32
C GLU A 371 -15.98 6.29 -15.75
N SER A 372 -15.13 6.09 -16.76
CA SER A 372 -15.58 6.05 -18.16
C SER A 372 -16.58 4.92 -18.44
N GLU A 373 -17.71 5.31 -19.06
CA GLU A 373 -18.71 4.38 -19.60
C GLU A 373 -18.27 3.75 -20.95
N GLU A 374 -17.22 4.28 -21.60
CA GLU A 374 -16.75 3.83 -22.92
C GLU A 374 -16.00 2.48 -22.86
N LEU A 375 -15.58 2.08 -21.66
CA LEU A 375 -14.80 0.86 -21.42
C LEU A 375 -15.54 -0.13 -20.50
N PRO A 376 -16.80 -0.54 -20.80
CA PRO A 376 -17.58 -1.40 -19.93
C PRO A 376 -17.03 -2.84 -19.91
N ASP A 377 -17.47 -3.64 -18.94
CA ASP A 377 -17.37 -5.10 -18.98
C ASP A 377 -15.94 -5.65 -19.24
N GLY A 378 -14.94 -5.04 -18.58
CA GLY A 378 -13.53 -5.43 -18.75
C GLY A 378 -12.92 -5.02 -20.09
N ALA A 379 -13.60 -4.22 -20.91
CA ALA A 379 -13.11 -3.78 -22.21
C ALA A 379 -11.74 -3.09 -22.14
N TRP A 380 -11.48 -2.37 -21.04
CA TRP A 380 -10.21 -1.71 -20.76
C TRP A 380 -9.01 -2.65 -20.64
N LEU A 381 -9.22 -3.92 -20.29
CA LEU A 381 -8.17 -4.94 -20.22
C LEU A 381 -7.75 -5.43 -21.61
N ARG A 382 -8.50 -5.12 -22.66
CA ARG A 382 -8.20 -5.57 -24.03
C ARG A 382 -7.08 -4.71 -24.61
N PRO A 383 -6.00 -5.31 -25.15
CA PRO A 383 -4.99 -4.57 -25.88
C PRO A 383 -5.61 -3.77 -27.02
N GLY A 384 -5.29 -2.46 -27.08
CA GLY A 384 -5.81 -1.56 -28.12
C GLY A 384 -7.25 -1.08 -27.93
N ALA A 385 -7.85 -1.25 -26.75
CA ALA A 385 -9.22 -0.78 -26.47
C ALA A 385 -9.42 0.72 -26.80
N ALA A 386 -8.53 1.57 -26.33
CA ALA A 386 -8.55 3.01 -26.66
C ALA A 386 -8.42 3.27 -28.16
N GLN A 387 -7.55 2.54 -28.87
CA GLN A 387 -7.37 2.69 -30.31
C GLN A 387 -8.66 2.32 -31.07
N GLY A 388 -9.33 1.24 -30.69
CA GLY A 388 -10.61 0.86 -31.29
C GLY A 388 -11.71 1.90 -31.09
N LEU A 389 -11.77 2.54 -29.91
CA LEU A 389 -12.70 3.64 -29.64
C LEU A 389 -12.39 4.88 -30.49
N ILE A 390 -11.10 5.23 -30.62
CA ILE A 390 -10.65 6.34 -31.47
C ILE A 390 -11.07 6.11 -32.93
N GLU A 391 -10.79 4.91 -33.48
CA GLU A 391 -11.14 4.56 -34.86
C GLU A 391 -12.65 4.64 -35.11
N ALA A 392 -13.46 4.16 -34.16
CA ALA A 392 -14.92 4.24 -34.24
C ALA A 392 -15.42 5.70 -34.31
N ARG A 393 -14.78 6.62 -33.58
CA ARG A 393 -15.14 8.06 -33.56
C ARG A 393 -14.64 8.84 -34.79
N LEU A 394 -13.69 8.30 -35.55
CA LEU A 394 -13.15 8.90 -36.78
C LEU A 394 -13.84 8.39 -38.07
N GLY A 395 -14.90 7.59 -37.97
CA GLY A 395 -15.61 7.04 -39.13
C GLY A 395 -16.24 8.08 -40.08
N PRO A 396 -16.71 7.67 -41.27
CA PRO A 396 -17.28 8.58 -42.28
C PRO A 396 -18.50 9.36 -41.75
N GLY A 397 -18.41 10.70 -41.75
CA GLY A 397 -19.46 11.60 -41.23
C GLY A 397 -19.30 12.02 -39.77
N SER A 398 -18.26 11.54 -39.08
CA SER A 398 -17.98 11.81 -37.66
C SER A 398 -17.07 13.02 -37.44
N ALA A 399 -16.33 13.07 -36.33
CA ALA A 399 -15.48 14.19 -35.92
C ALA A 399 -14.27 14.42 -36.85
N ASP A 400 -13.75 15.65 -36.86
CA ASP A 400 -12.53 15.97 -37.63
C ASP A 400 -11.27 15.44 -36.92
N ALA A 401 -11.35 15.31 -35.59
CA ALA A 401 -10.31 14.76 -34.74
C ALA A 401 -10.89 14.19 -33.44
N VAL A 402 -10.19 13.24 -32.84
CA VAL A 402 -10.43 12.74 -31.49
C VAL A 402 -9.35 13.28 -30.57
N TYR A 403 -9.75 13.73 -29.38
CA TYR A 403 -8.86 14.25 -28.34
C TYR A 403 -8.99 13.38 -27.08
N VAL A 404 -7.86 12.93 -26.54
CA VAL A 404 -7.76 12.27 -25.24
C VAL A 404 -6.89 13.13 -24.34
N HIS A 405 -7.42 13.44 -23.15
CA HIS A 405 -6.72 14.28 -22.19
C HIS A 405 -5.45 13.65 -21.64
N ALA A 406 -4.51 14.53 -21.26
CA ALA A 406 -3.34 14.20 -20.47
C ALA A 406 -3.63 14.41 -18.99
N LEU A 407 -2.65 14.08 -18.14
CA LEU A 407 -2.55 14.42 -16.73
C LEU A 407 -3.68 13.88 -15.84
N ALA A 408 -4.47 12.93 -16.34
CA ALA A 408 -5.47 12.18 -15.59
C ALA A 408 -5.22 10.67 -15.73
N PRO A 409 -5.47 9.87 -14.68
CA PRO A 409 -5.38 8.41 -14.77
C PRO A 409 -6.32 7.85 -15.84
N ARG A 410 -5.81 6.88 -16.60
CA ARG A 410 -6.54 6.18 -17.65
C ARG A 410 -6.75 4.72 -17.29
N LEU A 411 -8.01 4.29 -17.38
CA LEU A 411 -8.40 2.93 -17.06
C LEU A 411 -7.76 1.92 -18.03
N ASP A 412 -7.63 2.26 -19.31
CA ASP A 412 -7.00 1.39 -20.32
C ASP A 412 -5.48 1.20 -20.15
N LEU A 413 -4.86 1.98 -19.26
CA LEU A 413 -3.44 1.87 -18.92
C LEU A 413 -3.21 1.28 -17.51
N THR A 414 -4.28 1.03 -16.75
CA THR A 414 -4.20 0.44 -15.41
C THR A 414 -3.85 -1.05 -15.54
N PRO A 415 -2.75 -1.54 -14.96
CA PRO A 415 -2.51 -2.98 -14.86
C PRO A 415 -3.29 -3.56 -13.69
N VAL A 416 -3.69 -4.83 -13.83
CA VAL A 416 -4.17 -5.67 -12.73
C VAL A 416 -3.01 -6.51 -12.18
N ASP A 417 -3.17 -7.05 -10.96
CA ASP A 417 -2.17 -7.90 -10.29
C ASP A 417 -0.77 -7.28 -10.27
N SER A 418 -0.67 -5.99 -9.89
CA SER A 418 0.59 -5.25 -9.85
C SER A 418 0.85 -4.65 -8.47
N ALA A 419 2.02 -4.97 -7.90
CA ALA A 419 2.46 -4.42 -6.62
C ALA A 419 2.79 -2.92 -6.70
N THR A 420 3.35 -2.48 -7.81
CA THR A 420 3.79 -1.09 -8.02
C THR A 420 2.81 -0.25 -8.85
N GLY A 421 1.71 -0.87 -9.29
CA GLY A 421 0.77 -0.28 -10.24
C GLY A 421 1.34 -0.22 -11.66
N GLY A 422 0.92 0.76 -12.45
CA GLY A 422 1.43 0.99 -13.80
C GLY A 422 1.46 2.46 -14.15
N ALA A 423 2.10 2.77 -15.27
CA ALA A 423 2.13 4.12 -15.82
C ALA A 423 0.76 4.49 -16.42
N SER A 424 -0.21 4.79 -15.55
CA SER A 424 -1.60 5.03 -15.93
C SER A 424 -1.91 6.50 -16.20
N VAL A 425 -1.00 7.44 -15.91
CA VAL A 425 -1.21 8.87 -16.09
C VAL A 425 -0.39 9.39 -17.28
N PRO A 426 -0.98 9.62 -18.47
CA PRO A 426 -0.26 10.19 -19.60
C PRO A 426 0.21 11.61 -19.30
N LEU A 427 1.43 11.96 -19.71
CA LEU A 427 1.93 13.33 -19.60
C LEU A 427 1.56 14.20 -20.81
N GLY A 428 1.26 13.57 -21.96
CA GLY A 428 0.89 14.25 -23.19
C GLY A 428 -0.52 13.89 -23.66
N ALA A 429 -1.21 14.86 -24.28
CA ALA A 429 -2.54 14.63 -24.82
C ALA A 429 -2.43 13.89 -26.15
N THR A 430 -3.31 12.92 -26.38
CA THR A 430 -3.35 12.18 -27.65
C THR A 430 -4.35 12.82 -28.58
N VAL A 431 -3.92 13.14 -29.80
CA VAL A 431 -4.79 13.69 -30.85
C VAL A 431 -4.70 12.84 -32.10
N VAL A 432 -5.84 12.43 -32.65
CA VAL A 432 -5.91 11.67 -33.90
C VAL A 432 -6.85 12.37 -34.87
N HIS A 433 -6.36 12.70 -36.07
CA HIS A 433 -7.14 13.44 -37.08
C HIS A 433 -7.69 12.52 -38.16
N SER A 434 -8.90 12.80 -38.65
CA SER A 434 -9.49 12.05 -39.78
C SER A 434 -8.84 12.43 -41.13
N THR A 435 -8.32 13.64 -41.25
CA THR A 435 -7.56 14.12 -42.42
C THR A 435 -6.24 14.73 -41.98
N PRO A 436 -5.19 14.77 -42.83
CA PRO A 436 -3.94 15.42 -42.46
C PRO A 436 -4.15 16.89 -42.07
N ARG A 437 -3.44 17.37 -41.04
CA ARG A 437 -3.55 18.75 -40.53
C ARG A 437 -2.18 19.39 -40.35
N GLU A 438 -2.09 20.68 -40.62
CA GLU A 438 -0.93 21.49 -40.27
C GLU A 438 -0.95 21.80 -38.76
N LEU A 439 0.21 21.66 -38.11
CA LEU A 439 0.43 22.04 -36.72
C LEU A 439 1.25 23.32 -36.70
N LEU A 440 0.76 24.33 -36.00
CA LEU A 440 1.35 25.67 -35.96
C LEU A 440 2.10 25.92 -34.65
N ALA A 441 3.11 26.80 -34.72
CA ALA A 441 3.80 27.30 -33.55
C ALA A 441 2.84 28.17 -32.71
N PRO A 442 2.55 27.81 -31.44
CA PRO A 442 1.65 28.57 -30.59
C PRO A 442 2.26 29.93 -30.18
N GLY A 443 3.56 30.15 -30.37
CA GLY A 443 4.26 31.39 -30.11
C GLY A 443 5.59 31.47 -30.87
N PRO A 444 6.28 32.62 -30.82
CA PRO A 444 7.64 32.72 -31.33
C PRO A 444 8.60 31.88 -30.49
N GLY A 445 9.65 31.34 -31.12
CA GLY A 445 10.60 30.46 -30.45
C GLY A 445 11.63 29.83 -31.37
N ILE A 446 12.35 28.83 -30.85
CA ILE A 446 13.42 28.11 -31.54
C ILE A 446 13.11 26.61 -31.58
N VAL A 447 13.04 26.05 -32.78
CA VAL A 447 12.93 24.60 -32.99
C VAL A 447 14.31 23.97 -32.83
N ALA A 448 14.44 23.01 -31.91
CA ALA A 448 15.68 22.28 -31.65
C ALA A 448 15.98 21.25 -32.75
N ALA A 449 17.26 20.87 -32.90
CA ALA A 449 17.66 19.75 -33.76
C ALA A 449 17.14 18.41 -33.19
N PRO A 450 16.76 17.44 -34.04
CA PRO A 450 16.07 16.23 -33.58
C PRO A 450 16.92 15.39 -32.62
N ALA A 451 16.28 14.81 -31.60
CA ALA A 451 16.90 14.02 -30.55
C ALA A 451 17.34 12.59 -30.97
N ARG A 452 17.12 12.18 -32.24
CA ARG A 452 17.65 10.93 -32.80
C ARG A 452 17.89 11.06 -34.31
N PRO A 453 19.04 10.62 -34.84
CA PRO A 453 19.16 10.36 -36.28
C PRO A 453 18.27 9.17 -36.63
N ALA A 454 17.54 9.25 -37.75
CA ALA A 454 17.04 8.05 -38.41
C ALA A 454 18.19 7.05 -38.58
N THR A 455 17.93 5.75 -38.37
CA THR A 455 18.87 4.68 -38.73
C THR A 455 19.43 4.93 -40.14
N PRO A 456 20.74 4.77 -40.37
CA PRO A 456 21.34 5.13 -41.65
C PRO A 456 20.66 4.36 -42.79
N GLU A 457 20.15 5.09 -43.77
CA GLU A 457 19.48 4.56 -44.95
C GLU A 457 20.43 3.68 -45.78
N ASP A 458 19.90 2.55 -46.28
CA ASP A 458 20.45 1.87 -47.45
C ASP A 458 20.03 2.69 -48.69
N PRO A 459 20.96 3.33 -49.41
CA PRO A 459 20.67 4.34 -50.43
C PRO A 459 20.07 3.78 -51.74
N THR A 460 19.54 2.55 -51.73
CA THR A 460 19.08 1.85 -52.94
C THR A 460 17.56 1.66 -53.06
N ALA A 461 16.76 2.16 -52.10
CA ALA A 461 15.30 1.99 -52.11
C ALA A 461 14.52 3.26 -52.55
N GLU A 462 14.65 3.66 -53.82
CA GLU A 462 13.77 4.67 -54.43
C GLU A 462 12.36 4.09 -54.70
N GLY A 463 11.44 4.29 -53.77
CA GLY A 463 10.01 3.98 -53.97
C GLY A 463 9.13 4.39 -52.79
N LYS A 464 8.29 5.43 -53.00
CA LYS A 464 7.15 5.90 -52.17
C LYS A 464 7.00 5.22 -50.78
N ARG A 465 7.89 5.51 -49.83
CA ARG A 465 7.62 5.27 -48.40
C ARG A 465 6.85 6.45 -47.84
N ALA A 466 5.84 6.16 -47.03
CA ALA A 466 5.18 7.18 -46.22
C ALA A 466 6.26 7.83 -45.31
N PRO A 467 6.25 9.17 -45.13
CA PRO A 467 7.21 9.83 -44.26
C PRO A 467 7.10 9.26 -42.83
N GLU A 468 8.24 8.87 -42.26
CA GLU A 468 8.26 8.30 -40.90
C GLU A 468 7.87 9.38 -39.87
N PRO A 469 7.04 9.03 -38.86
CA PRO A 469 6.72 9.92 -37.75
C PRO A 469 7.97 10.30 -36.97
N GLN A 470 8.08 11.58 -36.61
CA GLN A 470 9.24 12.17 -35.95
C GLN A 470 8.83 12.89 -34.66
N GLU A 471 9.83 13.23 -33.86
CA GLU A 471 9.71 14.09 -32.69
C GLU A 471 10.16 15.52 -33.03
N LEU A 472 9.44 16.52 -32.53
CA LEU A 472 9.77 17.94 -32.67
C LEU A 472 9.68 18.64 -31.31
N LEU A 473 10.74 19.37 -30.95
CA LEU A 473 10.80 20.20 -29.76
C LEU A 473 10.92 21.68 -30.16
N LEU A 474 10.00 22.51 -29.68
CA LEU A 474 10.00 23.96 -29.83
C LEU A 474 10.17 24.62 -28.46
N HIS A 475 11.19 25.46 -28.33
CA HIS A 475 11.40 26.33 -27.17
C HIS A 475 10.75 27.69 -27.43
N LEU A 476 9.73 28.06 -26.66
CA LEU A 476 9.04 29.35 -26.83
C LEU A 476 9.76 30.46 -26.07
N ASP A 477 9.65 31.69 -26.58
CA ASP A 477 10.19 32.88 -25.91
C ASP A 477 9.53 33.14 -24.53
N SER A 478 8.37 32.53 -24.29
CA SER A 478 7.67 32.56 -22.99
C SER A 478 8.33 31.69 -21.91
N GLY A 479 9.26 30.80 -22.28
CA GLY A 479 9.89 29.82 -21.40
C GLY A 479 9.23 28.43 -21.44
N ASP A 480 7.97 28.33 -21.86
CA ASP A 480 7.31 27.04 -22.11
C ASP A 480 7.95 26.33 -23.31
N ARG A 481 7.83 25.00 -23.37
CA ARG A 481 8.27 24.21 -24.53
C ARG A 481 7.12 23.34 -25.04
N LEU A 482 7.04 23.21 -26.35
CA LEU A 482 6.11 22.32 -27.03
C LEU A 482 6.90 21.11 -27.56
N LEU A 483 6.56 19.93 -27.06
CA LEU A 483 7.08 18.67 -27.57
C LEU A 483 5.95 17.93 -28.32
N LEU A 484 6.21 17.59 -29.57
CA LEU A 484 5.29 16.86 -30.45
C LEU A 484 5.91 15.52 -30.82
N ARG A 485 5.20 14.42 -30.57
CA ARG A 485 5.56 13.08 -31.05
C ARG A 485 4.55 12.63 -32.11
N GLY A 486 5.02 11.99 -33.17
CA GLY A 486 4.15 11.48 -34.24
C GLY A 486 3.94 12.43 -35.42
N VAL A 487 4.74 13.50 -35.54
CA VAL A 487 4.59 14.50 -36.61
C VAL A 487 5.35 14.09 -37.87
N VAL A 488 4.83 14.42 -39.05
CA VAL A 488 5.50 14.19 -40.33
C VAL A 488 5.90 15.51 -40.98
N ARG A 489 7.01 15.49 -41.73
CA ARG A 489 7.61 16.67 -42.38
C ARG A 489 7.84 17.83 -41.39
N PRO A 490 8.59 17.60 -40.29
CA PRO A 490 8.89 18.67 -39.34
C PRO A 490 9.66 19.81 -40.01
N VAL A 491 9.42 21.03 -39.54
CA VAL A 491 10.19 22.21 -39.94
C VAL A 491 11.65 22.03 -39.53
N ARG A 492 12.56 22.64 -40.30
CA ARG A 492 13.98 22.60 -39.98
C ARG A 492 14.28 23.34 -38.67
N PRO A 493 15.32 22.92 -37.92
CA PRO A 493 15.75 23.64 -36.73
C PRO A 493 16.04 25.11 -37.03
N GLY A 494 15.64 26.00 -36.12
CA GLY A 494 15.79 27.45 -36.29
C GLY A 494 14.66 28.26 -35.65
N ALA A 495 14.76 29.58 -35.80
CA ALA A 495 13.76 30.51 -35.26
C ALA A 495 12.45 30.43 -36.05
N VAL A 496 11.34 30.44 -35.33
CA VAL A 496 9.96 30.45 -35.87
C VAL A 496 9.16 31.58 -35.23
N SER A 497 8.19 32.12 -35.97
CA SER A 497 7.20 33.07 -35.45
C SER A 497 5.91 32.33 -35.06
N ALA A 498 5.08 32.95 -34.22
CA ALA A 498 3.73 32.44 -33.97
C ALA A 498 2.97 32.20 -35.28
N GLY A 499 2.30 31.06 -35.40
CA GLY A 499 1.58 30.64 -36.62
C GLY A 499 2.45 29.99 -37.70
N THR A 500 3.77 29.84 -37.49
CA THR A 500 4.63 29.09 -38.43
C THR A 500 4.24 27.61 -38.44
N VAL A 501 4.15 26.99 -39.61
CA VAL A 501 3.89 25.54 -39.72
C VAL A 501 5.11 24.77 -39.19
N LEU A 502 4.90 24.01 -38.10
CA LEU A 502 5.90 23.16 -37.47
C LEU A 502 6.01 21.80 -38.14
N GLY A 503 4.94 21.32 -38.74
CA GLY A 503 4.85 19.99 -39.34
C GLY A 503 3.40 19.62 -39.61
N HIS A 504 3.17 18.36 -39.96
CA HIS A 504 1.85 17.85 -40.25
C HIS A 504 1.50 16.68 -39.33
N ALA A 505 0.28 16.68 -38.82
CA ALA A 505 -0.34 15.50 -38.23
C ALA A 505 -0.83 14.58 -39.38
N PRO A 506 -0.40 13.31 -39.44
CA PRO A 506 -0.94 12.35 -40.40
C PRO A 506 -2.41 12.01 -40.10
N SER A 507 -3.16 11.60 -41.12
CA SER A 507 -4.51 11.06 -40.94
C SER A 507 -4.46 9.67 -40.31
N GLY A 508 -5.32 9.43 -39.31
CA GLY A 508 -5.51 8.13 -38.68
C GLY A 508 -4.38 7.67 -37.77
N SER A 509 -3.35 8.48 -37.53
CA SER A 509 -2.27 8.16 -36.59
C SER A 509 -2.21 9.20 -35.47
N ALA A 510 -1.78 8.76 -34.29
CA ALA A 510 -1.70 9.61 -33.11
C ALA A 510 -0.55 10.61 -33.19
N VAL A 511 -0.86 11.86 -32.82
CA VAL A 511 0.10 12.87 -32.42
C VAL A 511 -0.05 13.10 -30.92
N THR A 512 1.04 12.94 -30.18
CA THR A 512 1.07 13.25 -28.74
C THR A 512 1.59 14.66 -28.55
N VAL A 513 0.82 15.48 -27.85
CA VAL A 513 1.12 16.90 -27.59
C VAL A 513 1.49 17.08 -26.13
N PHE A 514 2.72 17.50 -25.86
CA PHE A 514 3.17 17.83 -24.52
C PHE A 514 3.42 19.33 -24.42
N ARG A 515 2.92 19.94 -23.34
CA ARG A 515 3.25 21.30 -22.96
C ARG A 515 4.14 21.26 -21.72
N LEU A 516 5.42 21.55 -21.91
CA LEU A 516 6.44 21.47 -20.87
C LEU A 516 6.65 22.85 -20.27
N GLY A 517 6.62 22.95 -18.95
CA GLY A 517 7.02 24.16 -18.24
C GLY A 517 8.54 24.39 -18.30
N PRO A 518 9.00 25.58 -17.90
CA PRO A 518 10.41 25.96 -17.95
C PRO A 518 11.33 25.03 -17.13
N ALA A 519 10.80 24.45 -16.05
CA ALA A 519 11.54 23.57 -15.13
C ALA A 519 11.50 22.08 -15.52
N ALA A 520 10.75 21.69 -16.57
CA ALA A 520 10.73 20.30 -17.02
C ALA A 520 12.12 19.84 -17.52
N PRO A 521 12.40 18.52 -17.60
CA PRO A 521 13.67 18.02 -18.13
C PRO A 521 14.01 18.60 -19.52
N GLU A 522 15.26 19.02 -19.74
CA GLU A 522 15.68 19.58 -21.04
C GLU A 522 15.66 18.53 -22.15
N ASP A 523 16.15 17.33 -21.84
CA ASP A 523 16.20 16.17 -22.73
C ASP A 523 14.81 15.51 -22.88
N PRO A 524 14.21 15.51 -24.09
CA PRO A 524 12.93 14.84 -24.35
C PRO A 524 12.93 13.35 -24.04
N ALA A 525 14.08 12.67 -24.12
CA ALA A 525 14.18 11.25 -23.81
C ALA A 525 13.90 10.93 -22.33
N ARG A 526 13.99 11.93 -21.45
CA ARG A 526 13.66 11.83 -20.02
C ARG A 526 12.19 12.12 -19.72
N ILE A 527 11.37 12.40 -20.73
CA ILE A 527 9.93 12.68 -20.60
C ILE A 527 9.17 11.43 -21.06
N PRO A 528 8.66 10.60 -20.13
CA PRO A 528 7.90 9.41 -20.49
C PRO A 528 6.53 9.78 -21.06
N ASP A 529 5.92 8.87 -21.82
CA ASP A 529 4.56 9.08 -22.33
C ASP A 529 3.51 9.06 -21.22
N ALA A 530 3.71 8.20 -20.22
CA ALA A 530 2.88 8.09 -19.03
C ALA A 530 3.73 7.78 -17.79
N VAL A 531 3.19 8.09 -16.61
CA VAL A 531 3.87 7.91 -15.32
C VAL A 531 2.94 7.23 -14.34
N ARG A 532 3.52 6.73 -13.24
CA ARG A 532 2.73 6.15 -12.16
C ARG A 532 1.99 7.26 -11.40
N PRO A 533 0.84 6.95 -10.78
CA PRO A 533 0.09 7.94 -10.01
C PRO A 533 0.91 8.61 -8.89
N ALA A 534 1.76 7.83 -8.21
CA ALA A 534 2.67 8.34 -7.17
C ALA A 534 3.65 9.43 -7.69
N GLU A 535 3.97 9.41 -8.99
CA GLU A 535 4.86 10.39 -9.64
C GLU A 535 4.07 11.53 -10.29
N ALA A 536 2.77 11.34 -10.54
CA ALA A 536 1.94 12.27 -11.29
C ALA A 536 1.87 13.66 -10.64
N GLY A 537 1.83 13.73 -9.30
CA GLY A 537 1.84 15.01 -8.58
C GLY A 537 3.10 15.84 -8.85
N ALA A 538 4.27 15.21 -8.93
CA ALA A 538 5.53 15.88 -9.25
C ALA A 538 5.56 16.30 -10.74
N TRP A 539 5.13 15.42 -11.64
CA TRP A 539 5.08 15.73 -13.07
C TRP A 539 4.07 16.82 -13.45
N ARG A 540 2.91 16.90 -12.80
CA ARG A 540 1.91 17.97 -13.01
C ARG A 540 2.45 19.38 -12.70
N ARG A 541 3.55 19.48 -11.96
CA ARG A 541 4.25 20.77 -11.69
C ARG A 541 5.23 21.14 -12.80
N LEU A 542 5.59 20.18 -13.64
CA LEU A 542 6.54 20.33 -14.76
C LEU A 542 5.84 20.32 -16.11
N ILE A 543 4.69 19.65 -16.22
CA ILE A 543 3.90 19.48 -17.43
C ILE A 543 2.56 20.16 -17.24
N LEU A 544 2.21 21.01 -18.19
CA LEU A 544 0.98 21.80 -18.19
C LEU A 544 -0.04 21.15 -19.14
N ASP A 545 -1.33 21.42 -18.94
CA ASP A 545 -2.37 20.89 -19.84
C ASP A 545 -2.23 21.54 -21.25
N PRO A 546 -2.06 20.74 -22.32
CA PRO A 546 -2.04 21.23 -23.69
C PRO A 546 -3.45 21.47 -24.29
N ALA A 547 -4.54 21.18 -23.59
CA ALA A 547 -5.91 21.35 -24.09
C ALA A 547 -6.20 22.78 -24.62
N PRO A 548 -5.81 23.87 -23.91
CA PRO A 548 -6.05 25.23 -24.39
C PRO A 548 -5.35 25.53 -25.72
N TRP A 549 -4.17 24.95 -25.92
CA TRP A 549 -3.40 25.07 -27.16
C TRP A 549 -4.04 24.29 -28.33
N CYS A 550 -4.80 23.24 -28.03
CA CYS A 550 -5.57 22.50 -29.02
C CYS A 550 -6.97 23.12 -29.29
N GLY A 551 -7.42 24.05 -28.46
CA GLY A 551 -8.80 24.58 -28.52
C GLY A 551 -9.82 23.64 -27.89
N VAL A 552 -9.40 22.83 -26.92
CA VAL A 552 -10.24 21.95 -26.10
C VAL A 552 -10.26 22.48 -24.67
N GLU A 553 -11.41 22.40 -24.00
CA GLU A 553 -11.51 22.78 -22.59
C GLU A 553 -10.71 21.81 -21.71
N PRO A 554 -9.93 22.27 -20.72
CA PRO A 554 -9.26 21.39 -19.76
C PRO A 554 -10.22 20.44 -19.03
N LEU A 555 -9.71 19.31 -18.53
CA LEU A 555 -10.48 18.48 -17.61
C LEU A 555 -10.76 19.27 -16.31
N PRO A 556 -11.98 19.20 -15.76
CA PRO A 556 -12.27 19.78 -14.47
C PRO A 556 -11.45 19.06 -13.38
N GLU A 557 -10.91 19.82 -12.43
CA GLU A 557 -10.31 19.24 -11.23
C GLU A 557 -11.41 18.70 -10.31
N GLY A 558 -11.35 17.38 -10.04
CA GLY A 558 -12.16 16.73 -9.02
C GLY A 558 -11.60 16.97 -7.61
N ARG A 559 -12.35 16.55 -6.60
CA ARG A 559 -11.83 16.48 -5.23
C ARG A 559 -10.79 15.38 -5.14
N SER A 560 -9.71 15.64 -4.41
CA SER A 560 -8.76 14.62 -3.99
C SER A 560 -9.40 13.65 -3.00
N PRO A 561 -8.86 12.42 -2.84
CA PRO A 561 -9.34 11.47 -1.84
C PRO A 561 -9.39 12.06 -0.41
N SER A 562 -8.41 12.89 -0.05
CA SER A 562 -8.36 13.58 1.25
C SER A 562 -9.50 14.59 1.43
N GLU A 563 -9.86 15.33 0.38
CA GLU A 563 -10.99 16.27 0.41
C GLU A 563 -12.34 15.54 0.48
N GLU A 564 -12.47 14.43 -0.25
CA GLU A 564 -13.68 13.62 -0.22
C GLU A 564 -13.85 12.96 1.16
N TYR A 565 -12.76 12.48 1.75
CA TYR A 565 -12.75 11.95 3.10
C TYR A 565 -13.10 13.01 4.14
N ALA A 566 -12.56 14.23 4.04
CA ALA A 566 -12.92 15.34 4.91
C ALA A 566 -14.42 15.71 4.78
N ALA A 567 -14.95 15.74 3.55
CA ALA A 567 -16.37 15.98 3.30
C ALA A 567 -17.26 14.89 3.93
N ARG A 568 -16.84 13.63 3.86
CA ARG A 568 -17.52 12.50 4.51
C ARG A 568 -17.53 12.63 6.04
N LEU A 569 -16.38 12.93 6.66
CA LEU A 569 -16.27 13.12 8.11
C LEU A 569 -17.13 14.28 8.63
N ALA A 570 -17.38 15.31 7.81
CA ALA A 570 -18.23 16.42 8.20
C ALA A 570 -19.71 16.03 8.40
N VAL A 571 -20.15 14.88 7.86
CA VAL A 571 -21.56 14.45 7.87
C VAL A 571 -21.80 13.04 8.41
N GLN A 572 -20.75 12.24 8.65
CA GLN A 572 -20.86 10.86 9.15
C GLN A 572 -20.25 10.67 10.56
N SER A 573 -20.81 9.73 11.32
CA SER A 573 -20.32 9.35 12.65
C SER A 573 -19.16 8.36 12.54
N SER A 574 -18.26 8.37 13.53
CA SER A 574 -17.23 7.35 13.69
C SER A 574 -17.78 5.94 13.92
N ALA A 575 -19.06 5.79 14.25
CA ALA A 575 -19.72 4.48 14.33
C ALA A 575 -19.86 3.78 12.96
N GLN A 576 -19.69 4.51 11.86
CA GLN A 576 -19.54 3.93 10.53
C GLN A 576 -18.05 3.74 10.25
N GLU A 577 -17.55 2.55 10.60
CA GLU A 577 -16.14 2.21 10.41
C GLU A 577 -15.71 2.30 8.95
N LYS A 578 -14.39 2.43 8.79
CA LYS A 578 -13.72 2.53 7.51
C LYS A 578 -12.54 1.59 7.49
N TYR A 579 -12.21 1.11 6.31
CA TYR A 579 -10.98 0.36 6.11
C TYR A 579 -9.81 1.33 5.95
N TYR A 580 -8.68 0.92 6.53
CA TYR A 580 -7.38 1.56 6.44
C TYR A 580 -7.24 2.93 7.12
N GLU A 581 -6.01 3.28 7.45
CA GLU A 581 -5.61 4.58 8.01
C GLU A 581 -5.86 5.71 7.00
N GLU A 582 -5.49 5.47 5.74
CA GLU A 582 -5.72 6.34 4.58
C GLU A 582 -6.73 5.67 3.62
N PRO A 583 -8.05 5.97 3.75
CA PRO A 583 -9.06 5.33 2.93
C PRO A 583 -8.88 5.64 1.44
N MET A 584 -8.96 4.61 0.62
CA MET A 584 -8.93 4.73 -0.84
C MET A 584 -10.31 5.14 -1.37
N GLN A 585 -10.32 5.99 -2.41
CA GLN A 585 -11.54 6.34 -3.13
C GLN A 585 -11.73 5.41 -4.33
N MET A 586 -12.60 4.41 -4.18
CA MET A 586 -12.89 3.41 -5.21
C MET A 586 -14.10 3.84 -6.05
N GLU A 587 -13.89 4.03 -7.36
CA GLU A 587 -14.97 4.44 -8.29
C GLU A 587 -15.21 3.43 -9.41
N ARG A 588 -14.39 2.38 -9.47
CA ARG A 588 -14.54 1.32 -10.48
C ARG A 588 -14.28 -0.05 -9.90
N GLY A 589 -15.06 -1.04 -10.34
CA GLY A 589 -14.85 -2.44 -10.01
C GLY A 589 -15.15 -3.34 -11.20
N TRP A 590 -14.36 -4.41 -11.36
CA TRP A 590 -14.55 -5.42 -12.38
C TRP A 590 -14.10 -6.80 -11.86
N ARG A 591 -15.02 -7.77 -11.86
CA ARG A 591 -14.75 -9.12 -11.31
C ARG A 591 -14.22 -9.02 -9.87
N HIS A 592 -13.03 -9.55 -9.59
CA HIS A 592 -12.37 -9.50 -8.28
C HIS A 592 -11.38 -8.33 -8.13
N HIS A 593 -11.49 -7.30 -8.97
CA HIS A 593 -10.68 -6.10 -8.87
C HIS A 593 -11.49 -4.86 -8.49
N LEU A 594 -10.88 -4.02 -7.66
CA LEU A 594 -11.31 -2.64 -7.36
C LEU A 594 -10.27 -1.69 -7.94
N VAL A 595 -10.70 -0.55 -8.49
CA VAL A 595 -9.82 0.46 -9.07
C VAL A 595 -10.16 1.82 -8.46
N ASP A 596 -9.14 2.48 -7.92
CA ASP A 596 -9.27 3.80 -7.30
C ASP A 596 -9.18 4.95 -8.32
N THR A 597 -9.43 6.16 -7.84
CA THR A 597 -9.36 7.39 -8.66
C THR A 597 -7.95 7.74 -9.15
N ASP A 598 -6.91 7.16 -8.55
CA ASP A 598 -5.53 7.26 -9.02
C ASP A 598 -5.24 6.24 -10.15
N GLY A 599 -6.19 5.37 -10.48
CA GLY A 599 -6.03 4.34 -11.51
C GLY A 599 -5.16 3.18 -11.06
N ARG A 600 -5.09 2.93 -9.76
CA ARG A 600 -4.48 1.74 -9.17
C ARG A 600 -5.54 0.64 -9.02
N SER A 601 -5.21 -0.56 -9.48
CA SER A 601 -6.06 -1.75 -9.32
C SER A 601 -5.62 -2.55 -8.11
N TYR A 602 -6.60 -3.16 -7.42
CA TYR A 602 -6.41 -3.97 -6.24
C TYR A 602 -7.13 -5.30 -6.38
N VAL A 603 -6.49 -6.40 -5.97
CA VAL A 603 -7.15 -7.69 -5.78
C VAL A 603 -8.02 -7.62 -4.54
N ASP A 604 -9.31 -7.88 -4.69
CA ASP A 604 -10.29 -7.82 -3.62
C ASP A 604 -10.43 -9.17 -2.92
N LEU A 605 -9.83 -9.30 -1.73
CA LEU A 605 -9.96 -10.50 -0.91
C LEU A 605 -11.03 -10.39 0.17
N VAL A 606 -11.84 -9.33 0.21
CA VAL A 606 -12.77 -9.10 1.34
C VAL A 606 -14.23 -9.04 0.93
N ASN A 607 -14.60 -8.83 -0.33
CA ASN A 607 -16.00 -8.64 -0.70
C ASN A 607 -16.70 -9.94 -1.13
N ASN A 608 -17.44 -10.55 -0.19
CA ASN A 608 -18.40 -11.63 -0.48
C ASN A 608 -19.82 -11.11 -0.76
N VAL A 609 -20.05 -9.80 -0.69
CA VAL A 609 -21.31 -9.15 -1.10
C VAL A 609 -21.43 -9.15 -2.62
N ALA A 610 -20.34 -8.80 -3.31
CA ALA A 610 -20.19 -8.96 -4.76
C ALA A 610 -19.81 -10.42 -5.07
N GLY A 611 -20.69 -11.36 -4.76
CA GLY A 611 -20.44 -12.80 -4.90
C GLY A 611 -19.97 -13.23 -6.29
N LEU A 612 -20.54 -12.68 -7.36
CA LEU A 612 -20.12 -12.93 -8.76
C LEU A 612 -18.90 -12.12 -9.18
N GLY A 613 -18.51 -11.13 -8.38
CA GLY A 613 -17.61 -10.05 -8.75
C GLY A 613 -18.34 -8.75 -9.12
N HIS A 614 -17.56 -7.68 -9.15
CA HIS A 614 -17.98 -6.32 -9.40
C HIS A 614 -18.46 -6.13 -10.85
N SER A 615 -19.54 -5.37 -11.01
CA SER A 615 -20.08 -4.94 -12.31
C SER A 615 -20.49 -6.09 -13.26
N HIS A 616 -20.96 -7.22 -12.73
CA HIS A 616 -21.39 -8.36 -13.54
C HIS A 616 -22.51 -7.97 -14.55
N PRO A 617 -22.28 -8.11 -15.88
CA PRO A 617 -23.17 -7.56 -16.90
C PRO A 617 -24.56 -8.21 -16.88
N GLY A 618 -24.65 -9.52 -16.61
CA GLY A 618 -25.95 -10.21 -16.52
C GLY A 618 -26.86 -9.66 -15.42
N VAL A 619 -26.30 -9.20 -14.30
CA VAL A 619 -27.07 -8.62 -13.19
C VAL A 619 -27.51 -7.20 -13.54
N ARG A 620 -26.60 -6.38 -14.10
CA ARG A 620 -26.91 -5.03 -14.59
C ARG A 620 -28.06 -5.06 -15.59
N ASP A 621 -27.97 -5.95 -16.58
CA ASP A 621 -28.94 -6.03 -17.66
C ASP A 621 -30.32 -6.53 -17.16
N ALA A 622 -30.34 -7.48 -16.22
CA ALA A 622 -31.57 -7.92 -15.57
C ALA A 622 -32.22 -6.79 -14.76
N ALA A 623 -31.43 -6.07 -13.97
CA ALA A 623 -31.91 -4.94 -13.17
C ALA A 623 -32.48 -3.81 -14.04
N SER A 624 -31.72 -3.39 -15.06
CA SER A 624 -32.12 -2.33 -16.00
C SER A 624 -33.42 -2.69 -16.74
N ARG A 625 -33.51 -3.93 -17.23
CA ARG A 625 -34.72 -4.44 -17.89
C ARG A 625 -35.93 -4.41 -16.96
N GLN A 626 -35.79 -4.93 -15.74
CA GLN A 626 -36.91 -5.00 -14.79
C GLN A 626 -37.37 -3.61 -14.32
N LEU A 627 -36.45 -2.68 -14.11
CA LEU A 627 -36.75 -1.27 -13.81
C LEU A 627 -37.54 -0.58 -14.92
N GLY A 628 -37.31 -0.95 -16.18
CA GLY A 628 -38.09 -0.47 -17.32
C GLY A 628 -39.52 -1.03 -17.41
N LEU A 629 -39.87 -2.05 -16.61
CA LEU A 629 -41.17 -2.73 -16.64
C LEU A 629 -42.02 -2.43 -15.41
N LEU A 630 -41.62 -2.94 -14.24
CA LEU A 630 -42.38 -2.86 -12.99
C LEU A 630 -41.46 -3.10 -11.79
N ASN A 631 -41.58 -2.27 -10.76
CA ASN A 631 -41.00 -2.52 -9.45
C ASN A 631 -41.98 -2.09 -8.36
N THR A 632 -42.52 -3.05 -7.61
CA THR A 632 -43.58 -2.83 -6.59
C THR A 632 -43.51 -3.88 -5.48
N ASN A 633 -44.41 -3.80 -4.50
CA ASN A 633 -44.48 -4.75 -3.39
C ASN A 633 -45.18 -6.08 -3.75
N SER A 634 -44.91 -7.11 -2.94
CA SER A 634 -45.37 -8.50 -3.13
C SER A 634 -46.85 -8.79 -2.87
N ARG A 635 -47.69 -7.77 -2.62
CA ARG A 635 -49.15 -7.97 -2.54
C ARG A 635 -49.81 -8.06 -3.91
N PHE A 636 -49.17 -7.52 -4.94
CA PHE A 636 -49.59 -7.73 -6.33
C PHE A 636 -49.02 -9.05 -6.85
N LEU A 637 -49.75 -9.69 -7.76
CA LEU A 637 -49.30 -10.92 -8.39
C LEU A 637 -48.35 -10.61 -9.55
N TYR A 638 -47.17 -11.19 -9.53
CA TYR A 638 -46.19 -11.18 -10.62
C TYR A 638 -45.40 -12.49 -10.61
N ARG A 639 -44.79 -12.81 -11.75
CA ARG A 639 -44.22 -14.13 -12.01
C ARG A 639 -42.90 -14.33 -11.27
N GLU A 640 -42.09 -13.27 -11.22
CA GLU A 640 -40.71 -13.28 -10.80
C GLU A 640 -40.56 -13.75 -9.34
N LEU A 641 -41.54 -13.43 -8.47
CA LEU A 641 -41.55 -13.89 -7.08
C LEU A 641 -41.67 -15.41 -6.96
N GLY A 642 -42.62 -15.99 -7.70
CA GLY A 642 -42.87 -17.43 -7.67
C GLY A 642 -41.71 -18.21 -8.27
N GLU A 643 -41.18 -17.75 -9.40
CA GLU A 643 -40.03 -18.39 -10.06
C GLU A 643 -38.77 -18.34 -9.19
N TYR A 644 -38.46 -17.19 -8.61
CA TYR A 644 -37.28 -17.07 -7.75
C TYR A 644 -37.42 -17.87 -6.45
N ALA A 645 -38.59 -17.84 -5.80
CA ALA A 645 -38.86 -18.64 -4.62
C ALA A 645 -38.71 -20.15 -4.89
N GLN A 646 -39.23 -20.63 -6.03
CA GLN A 646 -39.10 -22.03 -6.42
C GLN A 646 -37.64 -22.43 -6.60
N ARG A 647 -36.85 -21.62 -7.32
CA ARG A 647 -35.42 -21.91 -7.53
C ARG A 647 -34.63 -21.98 -6.23
N LEU A 648 -34.93 -21.11 -5.26
CA LEU A 648 -34.29 -21.17 -3.94
C LEU A 648 -34.72 -22.42 -3.15
N ALA A 649 -35.99 -22.79 -3.20
CA ALA A 649 -36.48 -24.01 -2.56
C ALA A 649 -35.88 -25.28 -3.19
N ASP A 650 -35.69 -25.31 -4.51
CA ASP A 650 -35.07 -26.42 -5.24
C ASP A 650 -33.59 -26.62 -4.87
N LEU A 651 -32.92 -25.56 -4.40
CA LEU A 651 -31.54 -25.61 -3.88
C LEU A 651 -31.48 -26.03 -2.41
N ALA A 652 -32.59 -25.99 -1.67
CA ALA A 652 -32.63 -26.34 -0.25
C ALA A 652 -32.81 -27.86 -0.05
N PRO A 653 -32.44 -28.41 1.13
CA PRO A 653 -32.70 -29.80 1.44
C PRO A 653 -34.20 -30.15 1.39
N GLU A 654 -34.49 -31.44 1.15
CA GLU A 654 -35.87 -31.92 1.03
C GLU A 654 -36.73 -31.50 2.23
N GLY A 655 -37.91 -30.92 1.94
CA GLY A 655 -38.87 -30.46 2.94
C GLY A 655 -38.79 -28.97 3.29
N LEU A 656 -37.70 -28.26 2.97
CA LEU A 656 -37.60 -26.80 3.11
C LEU A 656 -38.19 -26.10 1.88
N ASP A 657 -39.52 -26.16 1.75
CA ASP A 657 -40.29 -25.80 0.54
C ASP A 657 -40.84 -24.37 0.51
N THR A 658 -40.57 -23.55 1.53
CA THR A 658 -41.21 -22.25 1.73
C THR A 658 -40.19 -21.14 1.92
N VAL A 659 -40.29 -20.07 1.11
CA VAL A 659 -39.36 -18.93 1.10
C VAL A 659 -40.09 -17.64 1.50
N LEU A 660 -39.55 -16.91 2.47
CA LEU A 660 -40.01 -15.58 2.87
C LEU A 660 -38.93 -14.53 2.63
N PHE A 661 -39.23 -13.52 1.82
CA PHE A 661 -38.25 -12.50 1.43
C PHE A 661 -38.22 -11.27 2.34
N VAL A 662 -37.02 -10.74 2.52
CA VAL A 662 -36.64 -9.51 3.21
C VAL A 662 -35.51 -8.82 2.42
N ASN A 663 -34.82 -7.83 2.99
CA ASN A 663 -33.87 -6.98 2.25
C ASN A 663 -32.42 -7.11 2.75
N SER A 664 -32.19 -7.78 3.89
CA SER A 664 -30.85 -7.94 4.46
C SER A 664 -30.72 -9.22 5.30
N GLY A 665 -29.48 -9.57 5.67
CA GLY A 665 -29.20 -10.69 6.57
C GLY A 665 -29.78 -10.46 7.98
N SER A 666 -29.63 -9.25 8.53
CA SER A 666 -30.21 -8.90 9.84
C SER A 666 -31.73 -9.07 9.85
N GLU A 667 -32.42 -8.63 8.78
CA GLU A 667 -33.88 -8.86 8.66
C GLU A 667 -34.24 -10.35 8.51
N ALA A 668 -33.38 -11.14 7.87
CA ALA A 668 -33.60 -12.57 7.71
C ALA A 668 -33.46 -13.29 9.05
N VAL A 669 -32.45 -12.94 9.85
CA VAL A 669 -32.29 -13.43 11.22
C VAL A 669 -33.46 -13.00 12.10
N ASP A 670 -33.84 -11.73 12.10
CA ASP A 670 -35.01 -11.24 12.85
C ASP A 670 -36.29 -12.04 12.50
N LEU A 671 -36.50 -12.35 11.21
CA LEU A 671 -37.63 -13.14 10.75
C LEU A 671 -37.51 -14.61 11.17
N ALA A 672 -36.32 -15.23 11.07
CA ALA A 672 -36.08 -16.60 11.50
C ALA A 672 -36.31 -16.77 13.00
N LEU A 673 -35.87 -15.83 13.83
CA LEU A 673 -36.15 -15.82 15.27
C LEU A 673 -37.66 -15.71 15.56
N LYS A 674 -38.40 -14.88 14.81
CA LYS A 674 -39.86 -14.79 14.94
C LYS A 674 -40.56 -16.08 14.54
N LEU A 675 -40.15 -16.69 13.42
CA LEU A 675 -40.69 -17.96 12.95
C LEU A 675 -40.43 -19.08 13.97
N ALA A 676 -39.21 -19.18 14.49
CA ALA A 676 -38.85 -20.21 15.45
C ALA A 676 -39.62 -20.07 16.77
N ARG A 677 -39.82 -18.83 17.25
CA ARG A 677 -40.66 -18.56 18.44
C ARG A 677 -42.12 -18.93 18.22
N ALA A 678 -42.70 -18.56 17.07
CA ALA A 678 -44.09 -18.88 16.75
C ALA A 678 -44.31 -20.40 16.63
N ALA A 679 -43.35 -21.13 16.07
CA ALA A 679 -43.45 -22.57 15.88
C ALA A 679 -43.16 -23.38 17.16
N SER A 680 -42.15 -22.99 17.95
CA SER A 680 -41.79 -23.69 19.20
C SER A 680 -42.62 -23.26 20.41
N GLY A 681 -43.21 -22.06 20.37
CA GLY A 681 -43.91 -21.44 21.50
C GLY A 681 -42.96 -20.94 22.61
N ARG A 682 -41.65 -20.86 22.37
CA ARG A 682 -40.64 -20.53 23.38
C ARG A 682 -39.76 -19.34 22.94
N PRO A 683 -39.52 -18.36 23.82
CA PRO A 683 -38.70 -17.20 23.48
C PRO A 683 -37.18 -17.47 23.50
N GLU A 684 -36.73 -18.50 24.23
CA GLU A 684 -35.32 -18.78 24.47
C GLU A 684 -34.57 -19.23 23.21
N VAL A 685 -33.37 -18.68 23.00
CA VAL A 685 -32.51 -18.97 21.84
C VAL A 685 -31.09 -19.27 22.32
N ALA A 686 -30.50 -20.36 21.84
CA ALA A 686 -29.08 -20.63 22.02
C ALA A 686 -28.28 -20.12 20.81
N ALA A 687 -27.17 -19.43 21.06
CA ALA A 687 -26.19 -18.99 20.07
C ALA A 687 -24.77 -19.40 20.50
N LEU A 688 -23.83 -19.45 19.57
CA LEU A 688 -22.42 -19.68 19.89
C LEU A 688 -21.73 -18.41 20.36
N ARG A 689 -20.64 -18.55 21.13
CA ARG A 689 -19.65 -17.49 21.37
C ARG A 689 -18.93 -17.12 20.06
N GLU A 690 -18.42 -15.88 19.97
CA GLU A 690 -17.72 -15.32 18.79
C GLU A 690 -18.58 -15.23 17.50
N ALA A 691 -19.91 -15.40 17.59
CA ALA A 691 -20.81 -15.42 16.44
C ALA A 691 -21.38 -14.02 16.13
N TYR A 692 -21.66 -13.76 14.85
CA TYR A 692 -22.30 -12.54 14.38
C TYR A 692 -23.49 -12.81 13.48
N HIS A 693 -24.65 -12.23 13.84
CA HIS A 693 -25.90 -12.48 13.14
C HIS A 693 -26.59 -11.20 12.61
N GLY A 694 -26.05 -10.01 12.92
CA GLY A 694 -26.56 -8.74 12.40
C GLY A 694 -26.71 -7.67 13.48
N TRP A 695 -27.21 -6.49 13.07
CA TRP A 695 -27.23 -5.28 13.90
C TRP A 695 -28.65 -4.82 14.31
N THR A 696 -29.72 -5.46 13.81
CA THR A 696 -31.08 -5.18 14.26
C THR A 696 -31.29 -5.69 15.68
N ALA A 697 -32.25 -5.12 16.42
CA ALA A 697 -32.47 -5.51 17.83
C ALA A 697 -32.66 -7.03 18.08
N GLY A 698 -33.21 -7.79 17.12
CA GLY A 698 -33.31 -9.25 17.25
C GLY A 698 -32.00 -9.97 16.94
N ALA A 699 -31.37 -9.62 15.82
CA ALA A 699 -30.11 -10.19 15.35
C ALA A 699 -28.90 -9.85 16.24
N ASP A 700 -28.81 -8.60 16.70
CA ASP A 700 -27.77 -8.14 17.63
C ASP A 700 -27.90 -8.84 18.99
N ALA A 701 -29.13 -9.10 19.45
CA ALA A 701 -29.35 -9.80 20.71
C ALA A 701 -28.75 -11.23 20.73
N VAL A 702 -28.64 -11.89 19.58
CA VAL A 702 -28.00 -13.22 19.47
C VAL A 702 -26.56 -13.16 18.95
N THR A 703 -26.01 -11.97 18.73
CA THR A 703 -24.60 -11.74 18.38
C THR A 703 -23.75 -11.76 19.65
N THR A 704 -22.65 -12.50 19.63
CA THR A 704 -21.76 -12.69 20.80
C THR A 704 -20.31 -12.27 20.51
N SER A 705 -20.01 -11.90 19.27
CA SER A 705 -18.71 -11.41 18.82
C SER A 705 -18.34 -10.07 19.48
N ALA A 706 -17.26 -10.07 20.26
CA ALA A 706 -16.68 -8.86 20.83
C ALA A 706 -16.04 -7.93 19.78
N TYR A 707 -15.75 -8.43 18.58
CA TYR A 707 -15.25 -7.62 17.47
C TYR A 707 -16.32 -6.62 16.99
N ASP A 708 -17.55 -7.10 16.80
CA ASP A 708 -18.65 -6.28 16.27
C ASP A 708 -19.34 -5.47 17.38
N SER A 709 -19.39 -6.02 18.60
CA SER A 709 -19.98 -5.38 19.77
C SER A 709 -19.12 -5.67 21.00
N PRO A 710 -18.25 -4.73 21.43
CA PRO A 710 -17.29 -4.96 22.52
C PRO A 710 -17.90 -5.41 23.85
N HIS A 711 -19.19 -5.12 24.07
CA HIS A 711 -19.94 -5.48 25.27
C HIS A 711 -20.97 -6.60 25.02
N ALA A 712 -20.90 -7.32 23.90
CA ALA A 712 -21.92 -8.29 23.46
C ALA A 712 -22.33 -9.27 24.56
N LEU A 713 -21.36 -9.86 25.27
CA LEU A 713 -21.62 -10.84 26.33
C LEU A 713 -22.22 -10.21 27.61
N GLU A 714 -21.94 -8.93 27.87
CA GLU A 714 -22.42 -8.21 29.06
C GLU A 714 -23.85 -7.70 28.87
N SER A 715 -24.27 -7.47 27.62
CA SER A 715 -25.56 -6.89 27.24
C SER A 715 -26.61 -7.92 26.81
N LEU A 716 -26.30 -9.23 26.88
CA LEU A 716 -27.19 -10.29 26.43
C LEU A 716 -28.56 -10.25 27.13
N PRO A 717 -29.68 -10.24 26.38
CA PRO A 717 -30.99 -10.41 26.96
C PRO A 717 -31.15 -11.76 27.66
N GLY A 718 -31.93 -11.83 28.74
CA GLY A 718 -32.09 -13.07 29.53
C GLY A 718 -32.70 -14.27 28.79
N TRP A 719 -33.31 -14.06 27.62
CA TRP A 719 -33.80 -15.12 26.74
C TRP A 719 -32.71 -15.72 25.83
N VAL A 720 -31.51 -15.13 25.79
CA VAL A 720 -30.38 -15.62 25.01
C VAL A 720 -29.51 -16.51 25.89
N LYS A 721 -29.16 -17.67 25.38
CA LYS A 721 -28.25 -18.64 26.00
C LYS A 721 -27.01 -18.77 25.11
N VAL A 722 -25.84 -18.90 25.73
CA VAL A 722 -24.57 -18.96 25.00
C VAL A 722 -23.94 -20.33 25.19
N LEU A 723 -23.61 -20.96 24.07
CA LEU A 723 -22.79 -22.15 23.99
C LEU A 723 -21.34 -21.75 23.67
N ASP A 724 -20.38 -22.57 24.12
CA ASP A 724 -18.98 -22.31 23.84
C ASP A 724 -18.62 -22.54 22.36
N VAL A 725 -17.59 -21.84 21.88
CA VAL A 725 -17.15 -21.93 20.48
C VAL A 725 -16.18 -23.09 20.28
N PRO A 726 -16.41 -24.00 19.31
CA PRO A 726 -15.52 -25.13 19.07
C PRO A 726 -14.33 -24.72 18.19
N HIS A 727 -13.41 -23.93 18.74
CA HIS A 727 -12.26 -23.39 18.02
C HIS A 727 -11.12 -24.41 17.88
N PRO A 728 -10.58 -24.70 16.67
CA PRO A 728 -9.63 -25.79 16.45
C PRO A 728 -8.24 -25.56 17.09
N LEU A 729 -7.83 -24.30 17.25
CA LEU A 729 -6.54 -23.94 17.86
C LEU A 729 -6.60 -23.69 19.38
N ARG A 730 -7.68 -23.07 19.87
CA ARG A 730 -7.77 -22.48 21.23
C ARG A 730 -8.98 -22.95 22.03
N GLY A 731 -9.80 -23.83 21.45
CA GLY A 731 -10.96 -24.39 22.11
C GLY A 731 -10.58 -25.25 23.32
N ALA A 732 -11.54 -25.42 24.24
CA ALA A 732 -11.46 -26.37 25.33
C ALA A 732 -11.14 -27.80 24.87
N TYR A 733 -11.60 -28.16 23.67
CA TYR A 733 -11.29 -29.43 23.01
C TYR A 733 -10.69 -29.19 21.63
N THR A 734 -9.63 -29.92 21.31
CA THR A 734 -8.96 -29.89 20.01
C THR A 734 -8.68 -31.33 19.56
N GLY A 735 -8.53 -31.55 18.25
CA GLY A 735 -8.32 -32.87 17.65
C GLY A 735 -9.62 -33.54 17.20
N ASP A 736 -9.51 -34.82 16.80
CA ASP A 736 -10.56 -35.53 16.06
C ASP A 736 -11.86 -35.75 16.86
N ASP A 737 -11.79 -35.85 18.19
CA ASP A 737 -12.97 -36.05 19.06
C ASP A 737 -13.59 -34.74 19.57
N ALA A 738 -13.06 -33.59 19.15
CA ALA A 738 -13.46 -32.28 19.68
C ALA A 738 -14.95 -32.01 19.46
N GLY A 739 -15.49 -32.29 18.26
CA GLY A 739 -16.88 -31.98 17.95
C GLY A 739 -17.88 -32.80 18.75
N ALA A 740 -17.63 -34.10 18.93
CA ALA A 740 -18.45 -34.96 19.80
C ALA A 740 -18.46 -34.46 21.26
N ARG A 741 -17.32 -34.02 21.78
CA ARG A 741 -17.21 -33.49 23.15
C ARG A 741 -17.93 -32.16 23.31
N TYR A 742 -17.77 -31.25 22.37
CA TYR A 742 -18.49 -29.98 22.36
C TYR A 742 -20.01 -30.17 22.21
N ALA A 743 -20.46 -31.13 21.39
CA ALA A 743 -21.87 -31.47 21.27
C ALA A 743 -22.44 -32.04 22.57
N ALA A 744 -21.67 -32.87 23.30
CA ALA A 744 -22.06 -33.38 24.61
C ALA A 744 -22.22 -32.26 25.65
N ASP A 745 -21.28 -31.30 25.69
CA ASP A 745 -21.36 -30.13 26.58
C ASP A 745 -22.57 -29.24 26.23
N ALA A 746 -22.84 -29.04 24.93
CA ALA A 746 -24.02 -28.33 24.48
C ALA A 746 -25.32 -29.04 24.89
N ALA A 747 -25.40 -30.36 24.71
CA ALA A 747 -26.54 -31.15 25.15
C ALA A 747 -26.77 -31.07 26.66
N ALA A 748 -25.70 -31.10 27.45
CA ALA A 748 -25.77 -30.94 28.91
C ALA A 748 -26.25 -29.53 29.31
N ALA A 749 -25.76 -28.47 28.64
CA ALA A 749 -26.20 -27.10 28.87
C ALA A 749 -27.69 -26.91 28.52
N LEU A 750 -28.12 -27.44 27.37
CA LEU A 750 -29.51 -27.43 26.93
C LEU A 750 -30.43 -28.12 27.94
N ALA A 751 -30.04 -29.30 28.42
CA ALA A 751 -30.77 -30.02 29.47
C ALA A 751 -30.85 -29.21 30.77
N GLY A 752 -29.74 -28.61 31.21
CA GLY A 752 -29.70 -27.77 32.41
C GLY A 752 -30.62 -26.54 32.33
N TRP A 753 -30.71 -25.89 31.17
CA TRP A 753 -31.64 -24.78 30.97
C TRP A 753 -33.10 -25.23 30.96
N ALA A 754 -33.39 -26.42 30.43
CA ALA A 754 -34.72 -27.02 30.49
C ALA A 754 -35.12 -27.38 31.93
N ASP A 755 -34.21 -27.96 32.71
CA ASP A 755 -34.43 -28.32 34.12
C ASP A 755 -34.71 -27.10 35.01
N THR A 756 -34.19 -25.92 34.62
CA THR A 756 -34.43 -24.63 35.29
C THR A 756 -35.64 -23.88 34.75
N GLY A 757 -36.42 -24.47 33.84
CA GLY A 757 -37.66 -23.91 33.31
C GLY A 757 -37.49 -22.94 32.15
N THR A 758 -36.31 -22.89 31.52
CA THR A 758 -36.01 -22.07 30.34
C THR A 758 -35.52 -22.91 29.15
N PRO A 759 -36.30 -23.93 28.70
CA PRO A 759 -35.89 -24.77 27.58
C PRO A 759 -35.79 -23.94 26.30
N VAL A 760 -34.77 -24.18 25.48
CA VAL A 760 -34.58 -23.40 24.25
C VAL A 760 -35.70 -23.69 23.24
N GLY A 761 -36.14 -22.65 22.54
CA GLY A 761 -37.03 -22.73 21.38
C GLY A 761 -36.27 -22.79 20.06
N ALA A 762 -35.06 -22.22 20.01
CA ALA A 762 -34.22 -22.26 18.84
C ALA A 762 -32.72 -22.34 19.17
N PHE A 763 -31.95 -22.89 18.24
CA PHE A 763 -30.50 -22.74 18.16
C PHE A 763 -30.15 -22.05 16.85
N ILE A 764 -29.29 -21.03 16.89
CA ILE A 764 -28.79 -20.31 15.71
C ILE A 764 -27.27 -20.38 15.65
N CYS A 765 -26.73 -20.61 14.45
CA CYS A 765 -25.30 -20.75 14.22
C CYS A 765 -24.94 -20.42 12.77
N GLU A 766 -23.84 -19.70 12.57
CA GLU A 766 -23.17 -19.66 11.27
C GLU A 766 -22.57 -21.05 11.00
N SER A 767 -22.77 -21.62 9.81
CA SER A 767 -22.25 -22.96 9.49
C SER A 767 -20.71 -23.01 9.46
N VAL A 768 -20.09 -21.86 9.21
CA VAL A 768 -18.67 -21.57 9.39
C VAL A 768 -18.61 -20.20 10.02
N LEU A 769 -17.87 -20.05 11.12
CA LEU A 769 -17.84 -18.80 11.88
C LEU A 769 -17.06 -17.73 11.10
N GLY A 770 -17.80 -16.86 10.42
CA GLY A 770 -17.25 -15.96 9.44
C GLY A 770 -16.44 -14.83 10.09
N ASN A 771 -17.00 -14.20 11.13
CA ASN A 771 -16.33 -13.11 11.85
C ASN A 771 -15.20 -13.59 12.75
N ALA A 772 -15.21 -14.86 13.17
CA ALA A 772 -14.08 -15.50 13.86
C ALA A 772 -12.87 -15.78 12.92
N GLY A 773 -13.00 -15.53 11.61
CA GLY A 773 -11.92 -15.72 10.64
C GLY A 773 -12.05 -16.98 9.78
N GLY A 774 -13.27 -17.48 9.58
CA GLY A 774 -13.52 -18.68 8.76
C GLY A 774 -13.30 -19.97 9.54
N VAL A 775 -13.56 -19.96 10.85
CA VAL A 775 -13.37 -21.13 11.71
C VAL A 775 -14.41 -22.19 11.36
N LEU A 776 -13.91 -23.35 10.91
CA LEU A 776 -14.74 -24.52 10.65
C LEU A 776 -15.15 -25.17 11.96
N LEU A 777 -16.42 -25.57 12.06
CA LEU A 777 -16.89 -26.40 13.17
C LEU A 777 -16.30 -27.81 13.02
N PRO A 778 -15.81 -28.45 14.10
CA PRO A 778 -15.29 -29.81 14.05
C PRO A 778 -16.41 -30.80 13.72
N GLU A 779 -16.04 -31.92 13.09
CA GLU A 779 -16.98 -32.99 12.69
C GLU A 779 -17.87 -33.44 13.86
N ASP A 780 -19.09 -33.88 13.56
CA ASP A 780 -20.15 -34.30 14.51
C ASP A 780 -20.72 -33.21 15.42
N TYR A 781 -20.17 -31.99 15.46
CA TYR A 781 -20.65 -30.94 16.35
C TYR A 781 -22.11 -30.54 16.06
N LEU A 782 -22.41 -30.09 14.84
CA LEU A 782 -23.76 -29.63 14.51
C LEU A 782 -24.77 -30.78 14.58
N ALA A 783 -24.36 -31.99 14.20
CA ALA A 783 -25.21 -33.18 14.25
C ALA A 783 -25.71 -33.43 15.67
N GLY A 784 -24.80 -33.47 16.65
CA GLY A 784 -25.18 -33.69 18.05
C GLY A 784 -25.97 -32.54 18.66
N VAL A 785 -25.65 -31.28 18.33
CA VAL A 785 -26.41 -30.12 18.84
C VAL A 785 -27.84 -30.10 18.27
N TYR A 786 -28.01 -30.38 16.98
CA TYR A 786 -29.33 -30.40 16.34
C TYR A 786 -30.21 -31.51 16.92
N GLU A 787 -29.64 -32.70 17.17
CA GLU A 787 -30.34 -33.78 17.85
C GLU A 787 -30.80 -33.36 19.25
N ALA A 788 -29.91 -32.76 20.05
CA ALA A 788 -30.22 -32.32 21.41
C ALA A 788 -31.31 -31.23 21.46
N VAL A 789 -31.26 -30.25 20.55
CA VAL A 789 -32.27 -29.19 20.45
C VAL A 789 -33.64 -29.77 20.07
N ARG A 790 -33.68 -30.67 19.08
CA ARG A 790 -34.92 -31.32 18.62
C ARG A 790 -35.53 -32.25 19.66
N ALA A 791 -34.70 -32.96 20.43
CA ALA A 791 -35.16 -33.81 21.53
C ALA A 791 -36.01 -33.05 22.57
N GLN A 792 -35.82 -31.74 22.69
CA GLN A 792 -36.59 -30.88 23.58
C GLN A 792 -37.71 -30.10 22.86
N GLY A 793 -37.87 -30.26 21.54
CA GLY A 793 -38.87 -29.56 20.73
C GLY A 793 -38.45 -28.17 20.22
N GLY A 794 -37.15 -27.86 20.22
CA GLY A 794 -36.62 -26.65 19.60
C GLY A 794 -36.34 -26.79 18.10
N LEU A 795 -35.98 -25.69 17.45
CA LEU A 795 -35.67 -25.62 16.02
C LEU A 795 -34.24 -25.16 15.76
N CYS A 796 -33.64 -25.60 14.66
CA CYS A 796 -32.27 -25.25 14.30
C CYS A 796 -32.25 -24.27 13.11
N ILE A 797 -31.53 -23.16 13.27
CA ILE A 797 -31.37 -22.09 12.28
C ILE A 797 -29.92 -22.11 11.79
N ALA A 798 -29.72 -22.36 10.50
CA ALA A 798 -28.42 -22.19 9.85
C ALA A 798 -28.32 -20.78 9.27
N ASP A 799 -27.34 -20.01 9.74
CA ASP A 799 -27.01 -18.72 9.17
C ASP A 799 -26.01 -18.86 8.03
N GLU A 800 -26.54 -18.87 6.80
CA GLU A 800 -25.80 -19.06 5.56
C GLU A 800 -25.45 -17.72 4.89
N VAL A 801 -25.62 -16.58 5.58
CA VAL A 801 -25.38 -15.25 5.03
C VAL A 801 -23.93 -15.07 4.56
N GLN A 802 -22.94 -15.65 5.25
CA GLN A 802 -21.52 -15.56 4.86
C GLN A 802 -21.09 -16.65 3.86
N VAL A 803 -21.59 -17.88 4.02
CA VAL A 803 -21.00 -19.11 3.48
C VAL A 803 -21.92 -19.95 2.59
N GLY A 804 -23.17 -19.53 2.39
CA GLY A 804 -24.04 -20.13 1.38
C GLY A 804 -23.61 -19.76 -0.04
N PHE A 805 -24.42 -20.15 -1.03
CA PHE A 805 -24.20 -19.86 -2.46
C PHE A 805 -22.86 -20.42 -2.98
N GLY A 806 -22.50 -21.66 -2.61
CA GLY A 806 -21.36 -22.36 -3.20
C GLY A 806 -19.99 -21.89 -2.71
N ARG A 807 -19.92 -21.00 -1.71
CA ARG A 807 -18.69 -20.40 -1.18
C ARG A 807 -17.66 -21.44 -0.72
N MET A 808 -18.13 -22.54 -0.15
CA MET A 808 -17.28 -23.63 0.34
C MET A 808 -16.70 -24.50 -0.78
N GLY A 809 -17.14 -24.29 -2.03
CA GLY A 809 -16.75 -25.04 -3.22
C GLY A 809 -17.37 -26.43 -3.28
N SER A 810 -17.10 -27.25 -2.27
CA SER A 810 -17.62 -28.63 -2.19
C SER A 810 -19.14 -28.72 -2.01
N HIS A 811 -19.78 -27.66 -1.49
CA HIS A 811 -21.18 -27.64 -1.10
C HIS A 811 -21.82 -26.30 -1.44
N PHE A 812 -23.14 -26.30 -1.67
CA PHE A 812 -23.89 -25.07 -1.93
C PHE A 812 -24.20 -24.34 -0.62
N TRP A 813 -24.50 -25.09 0.45
CA TRP A 813 -24.72 -24.57 1.79
C TRP A 813 -23.61 -25.03 2.74
N GLY A 814 -23.16 -24.15 3.64
CA GLY A 814 -22.10 -24.47 4.58
C GLY A 814 -22.46 -25.60 5.55
N PHE A 815 -23.72 -25.71 6.00
CA PHE A 815 -24.13 -26.74 6.96
C PHE A 815 -23.98 -28.16 6.41
N GLU A 816 -23.91 -28.33 5.08
CA GLU A 816 -23.74 -29.62 4.43
C GLU A 816 -22.37 -30.24 4.75
N LEU A 817 -21.37 -29.42 5.10
CA LEU A 817 -20.06 -29.89 5.59
C LEU A 817 -20.16 -30.75 6.85
N GLN A 818 -21.25 -30.62 7.62
CA GLN A 818 -21.52 -31.38 8.83
C GLN A 818 -22.57 -32.48 8.61
N GLY A 819 -23.04 -32.67 7.37
CA GLY A 819 -24.06 -33.68 7.04
C GLY A 819 -25.41 -33.45 7.71
N VAL A 820 -25.73 -32.22 8.11
CA VAL A 820 -26.98 -31.87 8.82
C VAL A 820 -27.99 -31.18 7.91
N THR A 821 -29.26 -31.16 8.35
CA THR A 821 -30.33 -30.37 7.72
C THR A 821 -30.97 -29.46 8.76
N PRO A 822 -30.97 -28.13 8.59
CA PRO A 822 -31.61 -27.21 9.53
C PRO A 822 -33.14 -27.16 9.36
N ASP A 823 -33.82 -26.48 10.27
CA ASP A 823 -35.26 -26.20 10.18
C ASP A 823 -35.54 -24.85 9.48
N LEU A 824 -34.59 -23.91 9.58
CA LEU A 824 -34.61 -22.62 8.89
C LEU A 824 -33.21 -22.28 8.34
N ILE A 825 -33.15 -21.67 7.16
CA ILE A 825 -31.92 -21.14 6.54
C ILE A 825 -32.07 -19.63 6.35
N THR A 826 -31.13 -18.82 6.86
CA THR A 826 -31.09 -17.38 6.60
C THR A 826 -30.05 -17.06 5.52
N ILE A 827 -30.45 -16.26 4.52
CA ILE A 827 -29.60 -15.91 3.38
C ILE A 827 -29.68 -14.42 3.03
N ALA A 828 -28.57 -13.84 2.53
CA ALA A 828 -28.47 -12.48 2.02
C ALA A 828 -27.17 -12.31 1.19
N LYS A 829 -26.41 -11.21 1.37
CA LYS A 829 -25.07 -10.92 0.80
C LYS A 829 -24.92 -11.35 -0.68
N PRO A 830 -24.28 -12.49 -1.05
CA PRO A 830 -24.06 -12.83 -2.45
C PRO A 830 -25.37 -12.99 -3.24
N MET A 831 -26.50 -13.25 -2.57
CA MET A 831 -27.85 -13.40 -3.13
C MET A 831 -28.26 -12.28 -4.10
N GLY A 832 -27.75 -11.06 -3.90
CA GLY A 832 -28.06 -9.90 -4.76
C GLY A 832 -26.87 -9.33 -5.51
N ASN A 833 -25.67 -9.91 -5.38
CA ASN A 833 -24.42 -9.37 -5.90
C ASN A 833 -24.25 -7.84 -5.65
N GLY A 834 -24.57 -7.38 -4.43
CA GLY A 834 -24.61 -5.96 -4.05
C GLY A 834 -26.00 -5.33 -3.96
N PHE A 835 -27.02 -5.89 -4.61
CA PHE A 835 -28.40 -5.44 -4.45
C PHE A 835 -29.00 -5.93 -3.11
N PRO A 836 -29.77 -5.11 -2.37
CA PRO A 836 -30.36 -5.52 -1.08
C PRO A 836 -31.40 -6.63 -1.25
N ILE A 837 -31.04 -7.85 -0.86
CA ILE A 837 -31.91 -9.02 -0.84
C ILE A 837 -31.55 -9.87 0.37
N GLY A 838 -32.57 -10.36 1.08
CA GLY A 838 -32.43 -11.45 2.04
C GLY A 838 -33.66 -12.35 2.02
N ALA A 839 -33.55 -13.54 2.60
CA ALA A 839 -34.69 -14.44 2.76
C ALA A 839 -34.48 -15.44 3.89
N VAL A 840 -35.60 -16.04 4.30
CA VAL A 840 -35.63 -17.25 5.14
C VAL A 840 -36.25 -18.38 4.34
N ILE A 841 -35.53 -19.50 4.22
CA ILE A 841 -36.04 -20.76 3.65
C ILE A 841 -36.40 -21.69 4.81
N THR A 842 -37.60 -22.27 4.81
CA THR A 842 -38.09 -23.12 5.90
C THR A 842 -39.17 -24.09 5.42
N ARG A 843 -39.69 -24.92 6.33
CA ARG A 843 -40.86 -25.76 6.11
C ARG A 843 -42.15 -24.94 6.17
N ARG A 844 -43.13 -25.29 5.34
CA ARG A 844 -44.47 -24.68 5.35
C ARG A 844 -45.11 -24.58 6.73
N GLU A 845 -45.04 -25.64 7.53
CA GLU A 845 -45.64 -25.70 8.87
C GLU A 845 -45.09 -24.65 9.84
N ILE A 846 -43.80 -24.29 9.71
CA ILE A 846 -43.14 -23.26 10.53
C ILE A 846 -43.60 -21.88 10.07
N ALA A 847 -43.66 -21.64 8.75
CA ALA A 847 -44.16 -20.39 8.19
C ALA A 847 -45.63 -20.14 8.55
N GLU A 848 -46.47 -21.17 8.49
CA GLU A 848 -47.89 -21.10 8.87
C GLU A 848 -48.08 -20.85 10.37
N ALA A 849 -47.13 -21.23 11.23
CA ALA A 849 -47.18 -20.91 12.65
C ALA A 849 -47.15 -19.39 12.89
N LEU A 850 -46.29 -18.65 12.19
CA LEU A 850 -46.28 -17.19 12.24
C LEU A 850 -47.57 -16.59 11.68
N GLY A 851 -48.12 -17.17 10.61
CA GLY A 851 -49.39 -16.73 10.03
C GLY A 851 -50.58 -16.82 11.00
N ARG A 852 -50.53 -17.74 11.98
CA ARG A 852 -51.52 -17.85 13.06
C ARG A 852 -51.39 -16.73 14.10
N GLU A 853 -50.19 -16.19 14.29
CA GLU A 853 -49.90 -15.08 15.22
C GLU A 853 -50.19 -13.70 14.58
N GLY A 854 -50.13 -13.60 13.25
CA GLY A 854 -50.49 -12.39 12.52
C GLY A 854 -49.95 -12.30 11.10
N MET A 855 -50.15 -11.14 10.48
CA MET A 855 -49.66 -10.87 9.13
C MET A 855 -48.17 -10.50 9.15
N PHE A 856 -47.36 -11.18 8.33
CA PHE A 856 -46.02 -10.74 7.95
C PHE A 856 -46.06 -10.02 6.61
N PHE A 857 -45.35 -8.90 6.50
CA PHE A 857 -45.19 -8.15 5.24
C PHE A 857 -43.90 -7.33 5.26
N SER A 858 -43.07 -7.50 4.23
CA SER A 858 -41.92 -6.63 3.94
C SER A 858 -42.20 -5.84 2.67
N SER A 859 -42.12 -4.52 2.73
CA SER A 859 -42.55 -3.63 1.62
C SER A 859 -41.76 -3.85 0.33
N ALA A 860 -40.44 -4.06 0.43
CA ALA A 860 -39.56 -4.32 -0.70
C ALA A 860 -39.14 -5.80 -0.81
N GLY A 861 -39.40 -6.60 0.24
CA GLY A 861 -39.12 -8.03 0.26
C GLY A 861 -39.84 -8.75 -0.87
N GLY A 862 -39.06 -9.35 -1.77
CA GLY A 862 -39.55 -10.10 -2.91
C GLY A 862 -40.05 -9.22 -4.05
N SER A 863 -39.68 -7.94 -4.13
CA SER A 863 -40.04 -7.07 -5.27
C SER A 863 -39.65 -7.71 -6.62
N PRO A 864 -40.31 -7.35 -7.75
CA PRO A 864 -39.93 -7.86 -9.07
C PRO A 864 -38.45 -7.62 -9.39
N LEU A 865 -37.90 -6.46 -9.01
CA LEU A 865 -36.49 -6.14 -9.20
C LEU A 865 -35.57 -7.04 -8.38
N SER A 866 -35.84 -7.22 -7.08
CA SER A 866 -35.06 -8.14 -6.23
C SER A 866 -35.08 -9.55 -6.81
N CYS A 867 -36.25 -10.04 -7.26
CA CYS A 867 -36.38 -11.38 -7.81
C CYS A 867 -35.65 -11.54 -9.15
N ALA A 868 -35.72 -10.54 -10.03
CA ALA A 868 -35.00 -10.57 -11.31
C ALA A 868 -33.47 -10.55 -11.10
N VAL A 869 -32.99 -9.73 -10.17
CA VAL A 869 -31.56 -9.70 -9.80
C VAL A 869 -31.11 -11.03 -9.21
N GLY A 870 -31.84 -11.58 -8.23
CA GLY A 870 -31.48 -12.85 -7.60
C GLY A 870 -31.48 -14.03 -8.58
N GLN A 871 -32.43 -14.06 -9.51
CA GLN A 871 -32.42 -15.05 -10.60
C GLN A 871 -31.20 -14.90 -11.51
N ALA A 872 -30.84 -13.67 -11.90
CA ALA A 872 -29.65 -13.42 -12.70
C ALA A 872 -28.36 -13.82 -11.96
N VAL A 873 -28.34 -13.73 -10.62
CA VAL A 873 -27.23 -14.24 -9.80
C VAL A 873 -27.13 -15.75 -9.89
N LEU A 874 -28.22 -16.48 -9.70
CA LEU A 874 -28.23 -17.94 -9.81
C LEU A 874 -27.85 -18.40 -11.23
N ASP A 875 -28.35 -17.71 -12.27
CA ASP A 875 -28.01 -18.00 -13.67
C ASP A 875 -26.50 -17.84 -13.93
N ALA A 876 -25.91 -16.75 -13.43
CA ALA A 876 -24.48 -16.47 -13.60
C ALA A 876 -23.61 -17.50 -12.86
N MET A 877 -23.99 -17.85 -11.62
CA MET A 877 -23.26 -18.86 -10.84
C MET A 877 -23.18 -20.20 -11.56
N GLU A 878 -24.28 -20.64 -12.15
CA GLU A 878 -24.34 -21.88 -12.93
C GLU A 878 -23.56 -21.75 -14.24
N ALA A 879 -23.78 -20.67 -15.01
CA ALA A 879 -23.16 -20.47 -16.31
C ALA A 879 -21.62 -20.34 -16.25
N GLU A 880 -21.10 -19.78 -15.16
CA GLU A 880 -19.66 -19.54 -14.96
C GLU A 880 -18.98 -20.58 -14.05
N ASP A 881 -19.70 -21.62 -13.60
CA ASP A 881 -19.19 -22.64 -12.66
C ASP A 881 -18.53 -22.01 -11.42
N LEU A 882 -19.18 -21.03 -10.79
CA LEU A 882 -18.57 -20.26 -9.70
C LEU A 882 -18.33 -21.11 -8.44
N GLN A 883 -19.18 -22.11 -8.18
CA GLN A 883 -18.96 -23.07 -7.10
C GLN A 883 -17.74 -23.96 -7.39
N GLY A 884 -17.62 -24.50 -8.61
CA GLY A 884 -16.44 -25.26 -9.01
C GLY A 884 -15.17 -24.41 -9.01
N ASN A 885 -15.27 -23.13 -9.38
CA ASN A 885 -14.17 -22.18 -9.26
C ASN A 885 -13.76 -21.97 -7.79
N ALA A 886 -14.73 -21.81 -6.89
CA ALA A 886 -14.47 -21.68 -5.46
C ALA A 886 -13.75 -22.90 -4.88
N GLN A 887 -14.04 -24.10 -5.40
CA GLN A 887 -13.28 -25.29 -5.06
C GLN A 887 -11.84 -25.22 -5.60
N ARG A 888 -11.67 -25.06 -6.92
CA ARG A 888 -10.35 -25.12 -7.58
C ARG A 888 -9.39 -24.01 -7.11
N VAL A 889 -9.85 -22.76 -7.18
CA VAL A 889 -9.02 -21.59 -6.83
C VAL A 889 -8.88 -21.48 -5.31
N GLY A 890 -9.91 -21.86 -4.55
CA GLY A 890 -9.84 -21.92 -3.09
C GLY A 890 -8.81 -22.92 -2.57
N GLU A 891 -8.74 -24.12 -3.16
CA GLU A 891 -7.71 -25.12 -2.84
C GLU A 891 -6.30 -24.61 -3.16
N ARG A 892 -6.13 -23.95 -4.31
CA ARG A 892 -4.86 -23.33 -4.71
C ARG A 892 -4.42 -22.25 -3.74
N LEU A 893 -5.31 -21.31 -3.41
CA LEU A 893 -5.05 -20.22 -2.46
C LEU A 893 -4.71 -20.77 -1.07
N ARG A 894 -5.48 -21.75 -0.58
CA ARG A 894 -5.23 -22.42 0.70
C ARG A 894 -3.86 -23.10 0.73
N ALA A 895 -3.47 -23.80 -0.33
CA ALA A 895 -2.15 -24.44 -0.43
C ALA A 895 -1.02 -23.40 -0.39
N GLY A 896 -1.18 -22.26 -1.07
CA GLY A 896 -0.25 -21.14 -1.01
C GLY A 896 -0.09 -20.60 0.42
N LEU A 897 -1.19 -20.33 1.11
CA LEU A 897 -1.18 -19.86 2.51
C LEU A 897 -0.54 -20.89 3.47
N GLN A 898 -0.76 -22.19 3.24
CA GLN A 898 -0.09 -23.25 4.01
C GLN A 898 1.42 -23.26 3.79
N GLY A 899 1.87 -22.93 2.59
CA GLY A 899 3.29 -22.70 2.31
C GLY A 899 3.88 -21.56 3.13
N LEU A 900 3.11 -20.50 3.37
CA LEU A 900 3.54 -19.37 4.21
C LEU A 900 3.65 -19.74 5.68
N VAL A 901 2.72 -20.54 6.21
CA VAL A 901 2.80 -21.09 7.59
C VAL A 901 4.09 -21.89 7.79
N ALA A 902 4.54 -22.63 6.77
CA ALA A 902 5.79 -23.40 6.86
C ALA A 902 7.06 -22.53 6.80
N LYS A 903 6.97 -21.30 6.26
CA LYS A 903 8.09 -20.39 6.02
C LYS A 903 8.24 -19.31 7.10
N HIS A 904 7.13 -18.81 7.63
CA HIS A 904 7.08 -17.60 8.44
C HIS A 904 6.57 -17.88 9.85
N ARG A 905 7.41 -17.62 10.86
CA ARG A 905 7.08 -17.85 12.28
C ARG A 905 5.81 -17.11 12.76
N LEU A 906 5.49 -15.98 12.14
CA LEU A 906 4.29 -15.20 12.50
C LEU A 906 3.00 -15.90 12.04
N ALA A 907 3.04 -16.72 10.99
CA ALA A 907 1.88 -17.38 10.40
C ALA A 907 1.63 -18.75 11.05
N SER A 908 0.50 -18.90 11.74
CA SER A 908 0.22 -20.07 12.58
C SER A 908 -0.70 -21.11 11.95
N MET A 909 -1.85 -20.69 11.43
CA MET A 909 -2.89 -21.60 10.95
C MET A 909 -3.68 -21.01 9.79
N VAL A 910 -4.03 -21.86 8.82
CA VAL A 910 -4.98 -21.53 7.76
C VAL A 910 -6.35 -22.11 8.12
N HIS A 911 -7.33 -21.22 8.31
CA HIS A 911 -8.73 -21.53 8.57
C HIS A 911 -9.54 -21.65 7.27
N GLY A 912 -10.71 -22.26 7.35
CA GLY A 912 -11.71 -22.27 6.28
C GLY A 912 -11.46 -23.23 5.12
N ALA A 913 -12.31 -23.14 4.10
CA ALA A 913 -12.27 -23.93 2.88
C ALA A 913 -12.98 -23.19 1.72
N GLY A 914 -12.76 -23.66 0.48
CA GLY A 914 -13.23 -22.96 -0.71
C GLY A 914 -12.65 -21.54 -0.78
N LEU A 915 -13.49 -20.56 -1.10
CA LEU A 915 -13.11 -19.14 -1.11
C LEU A 915 -13.58 -18.39 0.15
N TYR A 916 -13.63 -19.08 1.30
CA TYR A 916 -13.68 -18.47 2.62
C TYR A 916 -12.53 -19.03 3.47
N LEU A 917 -11.45 -18.25 3.58
CA LEU A 917 -10.21 -18.63 4.24
C LEU A 917 -9.81 -17.57 5.27
N GLY A 918 -8.94 -17.96 6.20
CA GLY A 918 -8.29 -17.04 7.12
C GLY A 918 -6.85 -17.47 7.39
N LEU A 919 -5.93 -16.50 7.54
CA LEU A 919 -4.56 -16.76 8.01
C LEU A 919 -4.39 -16.16 9.40
N GLU A 920 -4.28 -17.01 10.43
CA GLU A 920 -4.08 -16.56 11.81
C GLU A 920 -2.61 -16.28 12.09
N LEU A 921 -2.34 -15.09 12.65
CA LEU A 921 -1.01 -14.58 12.97
C LEU A 921 -0.78 -14.53 14.49
N VAL A 922 0.34 -15.09 14.96
CA VAL A 922 0.71 -15.14 16.38
C VAL A 922 2.20 -14.85 16.57
N ARG A 923 2.55 -14.18 17.68
CA ARG A 923 3.96 -13.87 17.99
C ARG A 923 4.75 -15.08 18.47
N ASP A 924 4.07 -16.04 19.08
CA ASP A 924 4.66 -17.25 19.63
C ASP A 924 3.72 -18.44 19.44
N GLU A 925 4.20 -19.47 18.78
CA GLU A 925 3.43 -20.68 18.44
C GLU A 925 3.05 -21.53 19.67
N ARG A 926 3.68 -21.31 20.83
CA ARG A 926 3.40 -22.08 22.05
C ARG A 926 2.43 -21.36 22.96
N THR A 927 2.59 -20.05 23.16
CA THR A 927 1.65 -19.24 23.95
C THR A 927 0.43 -18.83 23.13
N LEU A 928 0.56 -18.87 21.79
CA LEU A 928 -0.42 -18.39 20.84
C LEU A 928 -0.75 -16.91 21.08
N GLU A 929 0.22 -16.09 21.47
CA GLU A 929 -0.01 -14.66 21.67
C GLU A 929 -0.47 -13.99 20.35
N PRO A 930 -1.66 -13.34 20.31
CA PRO A 930 -2.18 -12.73 19.08
C PRO A 930 -1.30 -11.59 18.56
N ALA A 931 -0.98 -11.62 17.26
CA ALA A 931 -0.22 -10.57 16.58
C ALA A 931 -1.14 -9.48 15.98
N ALA A 932 -2.01 -8.88 16.81
CA ALA A 932 -3.07 -7.98 16.33
C ALA A 932 -2.54 -6.72 15.65
N ALA A 933 -1.52 -6.10 16.25
CA ALA A 933 -0.92 -4.87 15.74
C ALA A 933 -0.17 -5.11 14.42
N GLU A 934 0.58 -6.21 14.36
CA GLU A 934 1.25 -6.68 13.16
C GLU A 934 0.25 -7.02 12.05
N THR A 935 -0.87 -7.66 12.38
CA THR A 935 -1.91 -8.00 11.40
C THR A 935 -2.50 -6.73 10.76
N ALA A 936 -2.75 -5.69 11.55
CA ALA A 936 -3.25 -4.41 11.04
C ALA A 936 -2.21 -3.75 10.11
N ALA A 937 -0.94 -3.70 10.52
CA ALA A 937 0.12 -3.11 9.72
C ALA A 937 0.44 -3.91 8.44
N ILE A 938 0.36 -5.25 8.49
CA ILE A 938 0.44 -6.14 7.32
C ILE A 938 -0.69 -5.82 6.34
N CYS A 939 -1.91 -5.57 6.82
CA CYS A 939 -3.02 -5.17 5.95
C CYS A 939 -2.75 -3.83 5.26
N GLU A 940 -2.19 -2.84 5.97
CA GLU A 940 -1.76 -1.56 5.37
C GLU A 940 -0.71 -1.77 4.28
N ARG A 941 0.30 -2.61 4.53
CA ARG A 941 1.32 -2.90 3.54
C ARG A 941 0.78 -3.66 2.34
N LEU A 942 -0.12 -4.63 2.55
CA LEU A 942 -0.76 -5.36 1.45
C LEU A 942 -1.59 -4.44 0.55
N ARG A 943 -2.24 -3.41 1.12
CA ARG A 943 -2.91 -2.36 0.35
C ARG A 943 -1.92 -1.67 -0.59
N GLU A 944 -0.76 -1.26 -0.09
CA GLU A 944 0.30 -0.65 -0.92
C GLU A 944 0.85 -1.60 -2.00
N LEU A 945 0.72 -2.90 -1.80
CA LEU A 945 1.10 -3.95 -2.76
C LEU A 945 -0.09 -4.41 -3.64
N GLY A 946 -1.22 -3.71 -3.61
CA GLY A 946 -2.34 -3.97 -4.52
C GLY A 946 -3.26 -5.11 -4.09
N VAL A 947 -3.28 -5.47 -2.81
CA VAL A 947 -4.15 -6.51 -2.25
C VAL A 947 -4.99 -5.92 -1.11
N ILE A 948 -6.31 -6.00 -1.25
CA ILE A 948 -7.23 -5.57 -0.19
C ILE A 948 -7.56 -6.77 0.70
N VAL A 949 -7.10 -6.71 1.94
CA VAL A 949 -7.38 -7.64 3.02
C VAL A 949 -7.59 -6.84 4.32
N GLN A 950 -8.32 -7.42 5.28
CA GLN A 950 -8.61 -6.78 6.57
C GLN A 950 -8.40 -7.76 7.73
N PRO A 951 -8.06 -7.26 8.94
CA PRO A 951 -8.08 -8.07 10.14
C PRO A 951 -9.52 -8.50 10.49
N THR A 952 -9.65 -9.62 11.19
CA THR A 952 -10.93 -10.09 11.75
C THR A 952 -10.67 -10.94 13.01
N SER A 953 -11.72 -11.56 13.57
CA SER A 953 -11.79 -12.18 14.91
C SER A 953 -11.79 -11.18 16.07
N GLU A 954 -12.26 -11.60 17.25
CA GLU A 954 -12.20 -10.80 18.49
C GLU A 954 -10.77 -10.35 18.86
N ARG A 955 -9.77 -11.11 18.39
CA ARG A 955 -8.35 -10.89 18.66
C ARG A 955 -7.66 -10.04 17.59
N GLN A 956 -8.35 -9.70 16.50
CA GLN A 956 -7.84 -8.90 15.38
C GLN A 956 -6.53 -9.43 14.75
N ASN A 957 -6.29 -10.75 14.82
CA ASN A 957 -5.05 -11.38 14.38
C ASN A 957 -5.25 -12.38 13.23
N VAL A 958 -6.36 -12.32 12.50
CA VAL A 958 -6.64 -13.18 11.35
C VAL A 958 -6.81 -12.33 10.10
N LEU A 959 -6.04 -12.61 9.05
CA LEU A 959 -6.28 -12.02 7.73
C LEU A 959 -7.57 -12.62 7.13
N LYS A 960 -8.57 -11.77 6.89
CA LYS A 960 -9.89 -12.18 6.38
C LYS A 960 -9.88 -12.34 4.87
N ILE A 961 -10.02 -13.58 4.37
CA ILE A 961 -9.91 -13.89 2.94
C ILE A 961 -11.24 -14.48 2.44
N LYS A 962 -12.11 -13.63 1.91
CA LYS A 962 -13.43 -13.97 1.33
C LYS A 962 -13.69 -13.23 0.00
N PRO A 963 -12.84 -13.44 -1.03
CA PRO A 963 -12.92 -12.74 -2.32
C PRO A 963 -14.25 -12.99 -3.05
N PRO A 964 -14.57 -12.27 -4.13
CA PRO A 964 -15.60 -12.71 -5.08
C PRO A 964 -15.36 -14.15 -5.57
N LEU A 965 -16.43 -14.92 -5.85
CA LEU A 965 -16.32 -16.31 -6.29
C LEU A 965 -15.64 -16.45 -7.66
N CYS A 966 -15.56 -15.36 -8.42
CA CYS A 966 -14.90 -15.29 -9.72
C CYS A 966 -13.38 -15.06 -9.65
N LEU A 967 -12.77 -15.03 -8.45
CA LEU A 967 -11.31 -14.92 -8.29
C LEU A 967 -10.62 -15.97 -9.16
N ASP A 968 -9.61 -15.55 -9.92
CA ASP A 968 -8.84 -16.46 -10.76
C ASP A 968 -7.50 -16.88 -10.11
N GLU A 969 -6.86 -17.87 -10.73
CA GLU A 969 -5.60 -18.43 -10.24
C GLU A 969 -4.47 -17.41 -10.21
N ALA A 970 -4.43 -16.48 -11.16
CA ALA A 970 -3.37 -15.48 -11.27
C ALA A 970 -3.43 -14.49 -10.10
N SER A 971 -4.63 -13.95 -9.80
CA SER A 971 -4.81 -13.07 -8.64
C SER A 971 -4.64 -13.81 -7.30
N ALA A 972 -4.99 -15.10 -7.24
CA ALA A 972 -4.72 -15.93 -6.05
C ALA A 972 -3.20 -16.09 -5.81
N ASP A 973 -2.44 -16.41 -6.86
CA ASP A 973 -0.97 -16.52 -6.78
C ASP A 973 -0.33 -15.16 -6.43
N PHE A 974 -0.80 -14.09 -7.07
CA PHE A 974 -0.34 -12.74 -6.80
C PHE A 974 -0.55 -12.36 -5.32
N ALA A 975 -1.74 -12.62 -4.77
CA ALA A 975 -2.05 -12.36 -3.38
C ALA A 975 -1.12 -13.12 -2.42
N VAL A 976 -0.89 -14.42 -2.66
CA VAL A 976 0.04 -15.23 -1.84
C VAL A 976 1.45 -14.67 -1.92
N ALA A 977 1.91 -14.28 -3.12
CA ALA A 977 3.22 -13.69 -3.31
C ALA A 977 3.37 -12.35 -2.57
N GLN A 978 2.32 -11.52 -2.53
CA GLN A 978 2.38 -10.26 -1.76
C GLN A 978 2.37 -10.52 -0.25
N ILE A 979 1.58 -11.49 0.25
CA ILE A 979 1.62 -11.87 1.68
C ILE A 979 3.01 -12.40 2.04
N ASP A 980 3.62 -13.23 1.19
CA ASP A 980 4.99 -13.70 1.37
C ASP A 980 5.98 -12.54 1.45
N ARG A 981 5.87 -11.59 0.52
CA ARG A 981 6.70 -10.39 0.47
C ARG A 981 6.62 -9.58 1.76
N VAL A 982 5.42 -9.29 2.26
CA VAL A 982 5.24 -8.53 3.51
C VAL A 982 5.80 -9.27 4.73
N LEU A 983 5.60 -10.59 4.81
CA LEU A 983 6.13 -11.38 5.92
C LEU A 983 7.67 -11.54 5.84
N SER A 984 8.27 -11.44 4.66
CA SER A 984 9.72 -11.49 4.45
C SER A 984 10.43 -10.14 4.61
N GLU A 985 9.86 -9.07 4.06
CA GLU A 985 10.50 -7.74 3.98
C GLU A 985 10.07 -6.79 5.11
N GLY A 986 8.92 -7.05 5.75
CA GLY A 986 8.34 -6.19 6.79
C GLY A 986 7.11 -5.40 6.33
N TRP A 987 6.53 -4.63 7.27
CA TRP A 987 5.25 -3.90 7.11
C TRP A 987 5.24 -2.50 7.75
#